data_AF-A0A2E9JC26-F1
#
_entry.id   AF-A0A2E9JC26-F1
#
_cell.length_a   1.000
_cell.length_b   1.000
_cell.length_c   1.000
_cell.angle_alpha   90.00
_cell.angle_beta   90.00
_cell.angle_gamma   90.00
#
_symmetry.space_group_name_H-M   'P 1'
#
loop_
_entity.id
_entity.type
_entity.pdbx_description
1 polymer ?
#
loop_
_entity_poly.entity_id
_entity_poly.type
_entity_poly.pdbx_seq_one_letter_code
_entity_poly.pdbx_strand_id
1 'polypeptide(L)'
;MRIKSLPLKITFAGCLLALSACGQPEQQTSNQPEPVVNDAASASADQDDIGGVVTSSNGPEAGVWVIAETDDLPTLYSKTVVTDEDGRYLIPDLPAAQYDIWVRGYGLVDSEKLNAAPGQSLDLNAVIAPDAAAAAAYYPAGNWYSLLEIPDKSEFPGTGPDGNGISPNIHNQADFIRRVTSGGCGACHQLGNAAIRTIPNLFSGYDTSIEAWDRRVRSGQAGGSMIGSLAGMGDQRALEMYADWTDRIADGELPPVPQRPAGLERNVVITQWDWADPTAYLHDVVSTDRRDPTVNGYGKLYGALENSADYLPVLDPQTNAISQVPVFPEDPNYNPAPAPNMEESPYWGDDPIWDSSTTVHNPMLDQDGRVWITARARAPGDVPVFCEEGSDHPSAQVFPLGRSGRHLGVYDPDSEIYTPINTCFSTHHLMFAEDADNTLWTSGGGRVIGWLNTRQFLETGDAVASQGWTPFILDTNGNGRRDADYVEPDQAVDPARDKRINSGYYAVSPAPDGSIWGSNLSYPGAVVRLEPGDDPSVTALTEYYELPLDANSDPIEGFSPRGMDVDRNGVAWVALASGHMASFDRSRCQGPLNGPEATGQHCPEGWTFYTEPLPQFKNIDTPGSSEGSYYTWVDQFDTFGLGANTPINTGNQSGALLALNDGEWVRLRVPYPLGFYTKWIDGRIDDPNAGWKGRGLWTTFSSRAPFHMETGAGTSSKVYHFQMRPDPLAN
;
A
#
# COMPACT_ATOMS: atom_id res chain seq x y z
N MET A 1 27.52 38.39 -25.81
CA MET A 1 28.63 39.07 -26.54
C MET A 1 29.50 39.88 -25.56
N ARG A 2 30.57 39.29 -25.04
CA ARG A 2 31.90 39.90 -24.76
C ARG A 2 32.76 38.88 -24.01
N ILE A 3 33.58 38.22 -24.81
CA ILE A 3 34.73 37.39 -24.44
C ILE A 3 35.84 38.32 -23.94
N LYS A 4 36.57 37.92 -22.88
CA LYS A 4 38.00 38.20 -22.74
C LYS A 4 38.69 37.05 -22.00
N SER A 5 39.88 36.75 -22.47
CA SER A 5 40.64 35.52 -22.30
C SER A 5 42.13 35.84 -22.03
N LEU A 6 42.88 34.81 -21.61
CA LEU A 6 44.37 34.63 -21.52
C LEU A 6 45.12 35.16 -20.27
N PRO A 7 46.36 34.65 -19.94
CA PRO A 7 46.93 33.28 -20.10
C PRO A 7 47.98 32.83 -19.02
N LEU A 8 48.65 31.69 -19.31
CA LEU A 8 50.07 31.31 -19.05
C LEU A 8 50.31 30.27 -17.91
N LYS A 9 50.51 28.97 -18.18
CA LYS A 9 51.70 28.21 -18.66
C LYS A 9 53.01 28.41 -17.88
N ILE A 10 53.47 27.35 -17.19
CA ILE A 10 54.90 27.06 -16.97
C ILE A 10 55.17 25.60 -17.37
N THR A 11 56.20 25.44 -18.20
CA THR A 11 56.77 24.20 -18.72
C THR A 11 58.08 23.94 -17.99
N PHE A 12 58.43 22.69 -17.70
CA PHE A 12 59.83 22.27 -17.55
C PHE A 12 60.07 21.01 -18.37
N ALA A 13 61.10 21.05 -19.20
CA ALA A 13 61.52 19.99 -20.11
C ALA A 13 63.04 19.83 -20.04
N GLY A 14 63.50 18.58 -20.22
CA GLY A 14 64.87 18.19 -20.61
C GLY A 14 65.82 17.87 -19.43
N CYS A 15 66.65 16.82 -19.45
CA CYS A 15 67.10 16.00 -20.57
C CYS A 15 67.76 14.68 -20.08
N LEU A 16 67.75 13.69 -20.97
CA LEU A 16 68.35 12.34 -20.89
C LEU A 16 69.89 12.33 -20.77
N LEU A 17 70.43 11.22 -20.23
CA LEU A 17 71.58 10.49 -20.81
C LEU A 17 71.56 9.01 -20.35
N ALA A 18 71.84 8.10 -21.28
CA ALA A 18 71.76 6.64 -21.17
C ALA A 18 73.16 5.99 -21.06
N LEU A 19 73.27 4.81 -20.43
CA LEU A 19 73.81 3.55 -20.99
C LEU A 19 74.04 2.45 -19.93
N SER A 20 73.25 1.38 -20.10
CA SER A 20 73.46 -0.07 -19.92
C SER A 20 74.65 -0.64 -19.10
N ALA A 21 74.33 -1.53 -18.15
CA ALA A 21 75.02 -2.82 -17.96
C ALA A 21 74.16 -3.82 -17.16
N CYS A 22 74.25 -5.10 -17.53
CA CYS A 22 73.41 -6.23 -17.16
C CYS A 22 73.45 -6.66 -15.69
N GLY A 23 72.35 -7.28 -15.21
CA GLY A 23 72.36 -8.23 -14.10
C GLY A 23 71.05 -8.31 -13.31
N GLN A 24 70.32 -9.41 -13.45
CA GLN A 24 69.35 -9.94 -12.47
C GLN A 24 69.36 -11.48 -12.58
N PRO A 25 68.88 -12.27 -11.59
CA PRO A 25 68.33 -11.92 -10.27
C PRO A 25 68.88 -12.77 -9.10
N GLU A 26 68.61 -12.37 -7.86
CA GLU A 26 68.39 -13.33 -6.75
C GLU A 26 67.33 -12.74 -5.82
N GLN A 27 66.11 -13.28 -5.89
CA GLN A 27 64.96 -12.90 -5.09
C GLN A 27 64.73 -14.01 -4.06
N GLN A 28 64.94 -13.70 -2.78
CA GLN A 28 64.51 -14.55 -1.67
C GLN A 28 63.00 -14.42 -1.49
N THR A 29 62.31 -15.55 -1.61
CA THR A 29 60.87 -15.72 -1.36
C THR A 29 60.57 -15.72 0.14
N SER A 30 59.76 -14.78 0.61
CA SER A 30 59.08 -14.87 1.91
C SER A 30 57.73 -15.57 1.74
N ASN A 31 57.54 -16.69 2.44
CA ASN A 31 56.27 -17.41 2.51
C ASN A 31 55.22 -16.59 3.28
N GLN A 32 54.23 -16.07 2.55
CA GLN A 32 52.90 -15.74 3.06
C GLN A 32 51.94 -16.79 2.48
N PRO A 33 50.97 -17.34 3.24
CA PRO A 33 49.99 -18.26 2.68
C PRO A 33 49.10 -17.52 1.70
N GLU A 34 49.01 -18.02 0.46
CA GLU A 34 48.08 -17.54 -0.56
C GLU A 34 46.62 -17.73 -0.13
N PRO A 35 45.69 -16.88 -0.59
CA PRO A 35 44.26 -17.08 -0.37
C PRO A 35 43.83 -18.41 -1.01
N VAL A 36 43.10 -19.21 -0.24
CA VAL A 36 42.47 -20.43 -0.73
C VAL A 36 41.39 -20.03 -1.72
N VAL A 37 41.64 -20.26 -3.01
CA VAL A 37 40.60 -20.25 -4.04
C VAL A 37 39.74 -21.48 -3.79
N ASN A 38 38.57 -21.29 -3.18
CA ASN A 38 37.52 -22.30 -3.19
C ASN A 38 36.80 -22.20 -4.54
N ASP A 39 37.03 -23.19 -5.41
CA ASP A 39 36.18 -23.50 -6.58
C ASP A 39 34.82 -24.05 -6.10
N ALA A 40 34.07 -23.26 -5.33
CA ALA A 40 32.62 -23.39 -5.31
C ALA A 40 32.14 -22.73 -6.60
N ALA A 41 31.55 -23.51 -7.51
CA ALA A 41 31.01 -23.00 -8.77
C ALA A 41 30.17 -21.75 -8.48
N SER A 42 30.70 -20.58 -8.81
CA SER A 42 29.91 -19.36 -8.88
C SER A 42 28.75 -19.66 -9.82
N ALA A 43 27.52 -19.35 -9.39
CA ALA A 43 26.42 -19.27 -10.34
C ALA A 43 26.92 -18.42 -11.50
N SER A 44 26.94 -18.97 -12.72
CA SER A 44 27.52 -18.28 -13.86
C SER A 44 26.63 -17.09 -14.17
N ALA A 45 26.95 -15.93 -13.58
CA ALA A 45 26.42 -14.65 -13.98
C ALA A 45 26.59 -14.54 -15.50
N ASP A 46 25.50 -14.34 -16.22
CA ASP A 46 25.59 -13.99 -17.63
C ASP A 46 26.02 -12.50 -17.79
N GLN A 47 25.87 -11.91 -18.97
CA GLN A 47 26.47 -10.59 -19.23
C GLN A 47 25.77 -9.44 -18.50
N ASP A 48 24.53 -9.63 -18.05
CA ASP A 48 23.70 -8.63 -17.38
C ASP A 48 23.41 -8.97 -15.91
N ASP A 49 24.05 -10.01 -15.38
CA ASP A 49 23.95 -10.41 -13.97
C ASP A 49 25.13 -9.91 -13.11
N ILE A 50 24.91 -9.83 -11.80
CA ILE A 50 25.99 -9.79 -10.79
C ILE A 50 25.75 -10.90 -9.77
N GLY A 51 26.74 -11.78 -9.57
CA GLY A 51 26.64 -12.90 -8.63
C GLY A 51 27.84 -13.05 -7.71
N GLY A 52 27.69 -13.77 -6.62
CA GLY A 52 28.77 -14.01 -5.68
C GLY A 52 28.32 -14.69 -4.39
N VAL A 53 29.17 -14.65 -3.38
CA VAL A 53 28.89 -15.23 -2.05
C VAL A 53 29.00 -14.14 -0.97
N VAL A 54 28.05 -14.17 -0.04
CA VAL A 54 28.08 -13.36 1.18
C VAL A 54 28.61 -14.19 2.35
N THR A 55 29.66 -13.70 3.00
CA THR A 55 30.21 -14.33 4.21
C THR A 55 30.40 -13.33 5.34
N SER A 56 30.42 -13.81 6.58
CA SER A 56 30.84 -13.05 7.76
C SER A 56 31.89 -13.85 8.55
N SER A 57 32.28 -13.34 9.71
CA SER A 57 33.12 -14.11 10.65
C SER A 57 32.46 -15.41 11.14
N ASN A 58 31.16 -15.60 10.92
CA ASN A 58 30.42 -16.82 11.24
C ASN A 58 30.32 -17.82 10.06
N GLY A 59 30.87 -17.48 8.89
CA GLY A 59 30.74 -18.28 7.65
C GLY A 59 29.73 -17.68 6.68
N PRO A 60 29.17 -18.48 5.75
CA PRO A 60 28.18 -17.99 4.80
C PRO A 60 26.90 -17.46 5.47
N GLU A 61 26.37 -16.35 4.95
CA GLU A 61 25.17 -15.71 5.50
C GLU A 61 23.95 -16.03 4.66
N ALA A 62 23.10 -16.93 5.16
CA ALA A 62 21.83 -17.28 4.53
C ALA A 62 20.71 -16.28 4.87
N GLY A 63 19.81 -16.05 3.92
CA GLY A 63 18.63 -15.19 4.11
C GLY A 63 18.99 -13.74 4.42
N VAL A 64 20.05 -13.20 3.79
CA VAL A 64 20.39 -11.78 3.87
C VAL A 64 20.16 -11.12 2.51
N TRP A 65 19.91 -9.82 2.51
CA TRP A 65 19.63 -9.07 1.30
C TRP A 65 20.91 -8.52 0.69
N VAL A 66 21.05 -8.71 -0.61
CA VAL A 66 22.07 -8.04 -1.43
C VAL A 66 21.37 -6.98 -2.26
N ILE A 67 21.82 -5.74 -2.12
CA ILE A 67 21.19 -4.56 -2.72
C ILE A 67 22.18 -3.95 -3.69
N ALA A 68 21.77 -3.72 -4.93
CA ALA A 68 22.49 -2.94 -5.93
C ALA A 68 21.72 -1.65 -6.21
N GLU A 69 22.37 -0.50 -6.13
CA GLU A 69 21.79 0.84 -6.37
C GLU A 69 22.63 1.61 -7.38
N THR A 70 21.98 2.40 -8.23
CA THR A 70 22.65 3.29 -9.19
C THR A 70 21.85 4.56 -9.44
N ASP A 71 22.57 5.67 -9.61
CA ASP A 71 22.07 6.96 -10.09
C ASP A 71 22.52 7.26 -11.54
N ASP A 72 23.13 6.29 -12.24
CA ASP A 72 23.54 6.41 -13.64
C ASP A 72 22.35 6.33 -14.63
N LEU A 73 21.18 5.90 -14.16
CA LEU A 73 19.94 5.78 -14.94
C LEU A 73 19.09 7.06 -14.82
N PRO A 74 18.08 7.28 -15.70
CA PRO A 74 17.28 8.51 -15.68
C PRO A 74 16.50 8.77 -14.38
N THR A 75 16.30 7.75 -13.55
CA THR A 75 15.81 7.85 -12.17
C THR A 75 16.63 6.93 -11.27
N LEU A 76 16.64 7.23 -9.96
CA LEU A 76 17.33 6.38 -8.99
C LEU A 76 16.75 4.96 -9.06
N TYR A 77 17.64 3.99 -9.21
CA TYR A 77 17.29 2.60 -9.42
C TYR A 77 17.93 1.73 -8.35
N SER A 78 17.20 0.74 -7.85
CA SER A 78 17.82 -0.35 -7.10
C SER A 78 17.20 -1.70 -7.41
N LYS A 79 18.01 -2.76 -7.29
CA LYS A 79 17.55 -4.15 -7.35
C LYS A 79 18.06 -4.90 -6.12
N THR A 80 17.16 -5.65 -5.49
CA THR A 80 17.44 -6.41 -4.27
C THR A 80 17.10 -7.87 -4.46
N VAL A 81 17.98 -8.74 -3.98
CA VAL A 81 17.80 -10.20 -3.95
C VAL A 81 18.17 -10.75 -2.57
N VAL A 82 17.89 -12.03 -2.35
CA VAL A 82 18.18 -12.71 -1.09
C VAL A 82 19.16 -13.85 -1.32
N THR A 83 20.09 -14.07 -0.38
CA THR A 83 21.02 -15.19 -0.42
C THR A 83 20.36 -16.55 -0.13
N ASP A 84 20.86 -17.61 -0.74
CA ASP A 84 20.46 -19.00 -0.44
C ASP A 84 21.06 -19.53 0.88
N GLU A 85 20.89 -20.83 1.16
CA GLU A 85 21.43 -21.47 2.38
C GLU A 85 22.97 -21.43 2.47
N ASP A 86 23.66 -21.33 1.34
CA ASP A 86 25.12 -21.31 1.25
C ASP A 86 25.66 -19.87 1.11
N GLY A 87 24.82 -18.85 1.33
CA GLY A 87 25.19 -17.44 1.21
C GLY A 87 25.38 -16.95 -0.22
N ARG A 88 25.02 -17.74 -1.24
CA ARG A 88 25.17 -17.36 -2.65
C ARG A 88 24.03 -16.45 -3.09
N TYR A 89 24.32 -15.54 -4.01
CA TYR A 89 23.32 -14.67 -4.61
C TYR A 89 23.57 -14.46 -6.11
N LEU A 90 22.50 -14.08 -6.80
CA LEU A 90 22.50 -13.60 -8.17
C LEU A 90 21.50 -12.44 -8.30
N ILE A 91 21.96 -11.28 -8.77
CA ILE A 91 21.14 -10.13 -9.12
C ILE A 91 20.95 -10.15 -10.65
N PRO A 92 19.75 -10.49 -11.15
CA PRO A 92 19.55 -10.72 -12.57
C PRO A 92 19.19 -9.45 -13.35
N ASP A 93 19.39 -9.46 -14.66
CA ASP A 93 18.86 -8.46 -15.63
C ASP A 93 19.11 -7.00 -15.20
N LEU A 94 20.35 -6.66 -14.87
CA LEU A 94 20.72 -5.30 -14.50
C LEU A 94 20.98 -4.45 -15.76
N PRO A 95 20.35 -3.26 -15.89
CA PRO A 95 20.73 -2.30 -16.92
C PRO A 95 22.24 -1.97 -16.87
N ALA A 96 22.82 -1.66 -18.03
CA ALA A 96 24.23 -1.29 -18.12
C ALA A 96 24.50 0.04 -17.39
N ALA A 97 25.09 -0.07 -16.20
CA ALA A 97 25.43 1.03 -15.29
C ALA A 97 26.50 0.57 -14.29
N GLN A 98 27.04 1.51 -13.51
CA GLN A 98 27.84 1.20 -12.33
C GLN A 98 26.91 1.13 -11.11
N TYR A 99 27.05 0.08 -10.29
CA TYR A 99 26.23 -0.10 -9.09
C TYR A 99 27.09 -0.06 -7.83
N ASP A 100 26.55 0.59 -6.79
CA ASP A 100 26.95 0.37 -5.41
C ASP A 100 26.23 -0.87 -4.87
N ILE A 101 26.97 -1.83 -4.33
CA ILE A 101 26.46 -3.11 -3.85
C ILE A 101 26.84 -3.33 -2.39
N TRP A 102 25.86 -3.67 -1.55
CA TRP A 102 26.08 -3.97 -0.14
C TRP A 102 25.11 -5.03 0.39
N VAL A 103 25.38 -5.48 1.61
CA VAL A 103 24.60 -6.49 2.32
C VAL A 103 23.87 -5.85 3.51
N ARG A 104 22.61 -6.25 3.68
CA ARG A 104 21.80 -5.97 4.87
C ARG A 104 21.17 -7.26 5.38
N GLY A 105 20.99 -7.40 6.69
CA GLY A 105 20.32 -8.58 7.27
C GLY A 105 19.97 -8.43 8.74
N TYR A 106 19.00 -9.21 9.23
CA TYR A 106 18.71 -9.25 10.66
C TYR A 106 19.89 -9.87 11.44
N GLY A 107 20.31 -9.18 12.50
CA GLY A 107 21.52 -9.50 13.26
C GLY A 107 22.80 -8.89 12.69
N LEU A 108 22.70 -8.12 11.60
CA LEU A 108 23.81 -7.45 10.93
C LEU A 108 23.62 -5.92 10.97
N VAL A 109 24.66 -5.20 10.59
CA VAL A 109 24.57 -3.81 10.10
C VAL A 109 24.95 -3.79 8.62
N ASP A 110 24.66 -2.69 7.93
CA ASP A 110 25.04 -2.56 6.52
C ASP A 110 26.55 -2.77 6.32
N SER A 111 26.91 -3.55 5.31
CA SER A 111 28.31 -3.69 4.89
C SER A 111 28.83 -2.43 4.22
N GLU A 112 30.14 -2.40 3.97
CA GLU A 112 30.71 -1.44 3.02
C GLU A 112 30.05 -1.59 1.64
N LYS A 113 29.79 -0.46 0.97
CA LYS A 113 29.32 -0.42 -0.42
C LYS A 113 30.50 -0.65 -1.36
N LEU A 114 30.40 -1.66 -2.21
CA LEU A 114 31.39 -2.00 -3.22
C LEU A 114 30.84 -1.76 -4.62
N ASN A 115 31.69 -1.32 -5.53
CA ASN A 115 31.30 -1.01 -6.89
C ASN A 115 31.42 -2.23 -7.81
N ALA A 116 30.36 -2.58 -8.53
CA ALA A 116 30.42 -3.55 -9.64
C ALA A 116 29.47 -3.19 -10.79
N ALA A 117 29.80 -3.69 -11.98
CA ALA A 117 28.99 -3.58 -13.19
C ALA A 117 28.47 -4.96 -13.61
N PRO A 118 27.37 -5.05 -14.38
CA PRO A 118 26.85 -6.32 -14.87
C PRO A 118 27.91 -7.16 -15.61
N GLY A 119 27.83 -8.48 -15.48
CA GLY A 119 28.81 -9.45 -15.95
C GLY A 119 29.99 -9.72 -15.00
N GLN A 120 29.98 -9.12 -13.80
CA GLN A 120 31.03 -9.32 -12.79
C GLN A 120 30.59 -10.29 -11.68
N SER A 121 31.58 -11.00 -11.11
CA SER A 121 31.40 -11.71 -9.84
C SER A 121 31.97 -10.89 -8.68
N LEU A 122 31.23 -10.81 -7.58
CA LEU A 122 31.60 -10.00 -6.42
C LEU A 122 31.27 -10.76 -5.12
N ASP A 123 32.29 -11.13 -4.36
CA ASP A 123 32.07 -11.64 -3.00
C ASP A 123 31.93 -10.48 -2.01
N LEU A 124 31.00 -10.62 -1.07
CA LEU A 124 30.65 -9.57 -0.10
C LEU A 124 30.91 -10.05 1.33
N ASN A 125 31.38 -9.13 2.17
CA ASN A 125 31.58 -9.36 3.59
C ASN A 125 30.46 -8.68 4.39
N ALA A 126 29.59 -9.49 4.99
CA ALA A 126 28.57 -9.04 5.92
C ALA A 126 29.19 -8.59 7.26
N VAL A 127 28.59 -7.58 7.90
CA VAL A 127 29.06 -7.03 9.17
C VAL A 127 28.09 -7.41 10.28
N ILE A 128 28.54 -8.23 11.23
CA ILE A 128 27.74 -8.59 12.41
C ILE A 128 27.45 -7.33 13.23
N ALA A 129 26.21 -7.16 13.66
CA ALA A 129 25.84 -6.03 14.50
C ALA A 129 26.64 -6.04 15.81
N PRO A 130 27.21 -4.89 16.24
CA PRO A 130 28.04 -4.83 17.44
C PRO A 130 27.26 -5.13 18.73
N ASP A 131 25.94 -4.92 18.71
CA ASP A 131 25.03 -5.22 19.80
C ASP A 131 23.58 -5.39 19.28
N ALA A 132 22.67 -5.74 20.18
CA ALA A 132 21.26 -6.00 19.85
C ALA A 132 20.51 -4.72 19.41
N ALA A 133 20.90 -3.54 19.90
CA ALA A 133 20.26 -2.29 19.52
C ALA A 133 20.61 -1.90 18.08
N ALA A 134 21.88 -2.06 17.70
CA ALA A 134 22.34 -1.89 16.33
C ALA A 134 21.66 -2.87 15.37
N ALA A 135 21.47 -4.14 15.78
CA ALA A 135 20.72 -5.11 14.98
C ALA A 135 19.24 -4.71 14.81
N ALA A 136 18.61 -4.25 15.90
CA ALA A 136 17.19 -3.89 15.92
C ALA A 136 16.86 -2.65 15.07
N ALA A 137 17.85 -1.80 14.78
CA ALA A 137 17.68 -0.64 13.91
C ALA A 137 17.09 -1.02 12.54
N TYR A 138 17.43 -2.21 12.04
CA TYR A 138 16.98 -2.77 10.76
C TYR A 138 15.71 -3.63 10.84
N TYR A 139 15.16 -3.83 12.04
CA TYR A 139 13.95 -4.64 12.20
C TYR A 139 12.73 -3.93 11.62
N PRO A 140 11.70 -4.70 11.20
CA PRO A 140 10.46 -4.13 10.68
C PRO A 140 9.84 -3.13 11.66
N ALA A 141 9.16 -2.13 11.12
CA ALA A 141 8.44 -1.18 11.95
C ALA A 141 7.44 -1.88 12.89
N GLY A 142 6.75 -2.90 12.41
CA GLY A 142 5.80 -3.68 13.21
C GLY A 142 6.40 -4.34 14.45
N ASN A 143 7.66 -4.78 14.40
CA ASN A 143 8.35 -5.31 15.57
C ASN A 143 8.49 -4.24 16.65
N TRP A 144 8.87 -3.02 16.28
CA TRP A 144 8.93 -1.88 17.20
C TRP A 144 7.54 -1.45 17.67
N TYR A 145 6.54 -1.47 16.78
CA TYR A 145 5.17 -1.09 17.11
C TYR A 145 4.49 -2.09 18.07
N SER A 146 4.87 -3.36 18.01
CA SER A 146 4.36 -4.40 18.91
C SER A 146 4.68 -4.15 20.40
N LEU A 147 5.67 -3.29 20.71
CA LEU A 147 5.98 -2.91 22.09
C LEU A 147 4.89 -2.04 22.73
N LEU A 148 4.01 -1.41 21.94
CA LEU A 148 2.90 -0.59 22.43
C LEU A 148 1.99 -1.42 23.36
N GLU A 149 1.60 -0.83 24.49
CA GLU A 149 0.65 -1.45 25.43
C GLU A 149 -0.72 -0.79 25.30
N ILE A 150 -1.72 -1.58 24.94
CA ILE A 150 -3.10 -1.14 24.73
C ILE A 150 -3.81 -0.98 26.09
N PRO A 151 -4.71 0.01 26.30
CA PRO A 151 -5.51 0.08 27.52
C PRO A 151 -6.21 -1.24 27.86
N ASP A 152 -6.26 -1.60 29.15
CA ASP A 152 -6.76 -2.91 29.59
C ASP A 152 -8.26 -3.07 29.31
N LYS A 153 -8.73 -4.32 29.11
CA LYS A 153 -10.15 -4.62 28.89
C LYS A 153 -11.06 -4.04 29.97
N SER A 154 -10.60 -3.97 31.22
CA SER A 154 -11.34 -3.39 32.35
C SER A 154 -11.52 -1.88 32.29
N GLU A 155 -10.80 -1.19 31.40
CA GLU A 155 -10.97 0.25 31.16
C GLU A 155 -12.15 0.54 30.20
N PHE A 156 -12.82 -0.47 29.65
CA PHE A 156 -13.94 -0.26 28.72
C PHE A 156 -15.30 -0.56 29.37
N PRO A 157 -16.38 0.18 29.02
CA PRO A 157 -16.43 1.24 28.01
C PRO A 157 -15.73 2.53 28.45
N GLY A 158 -15.34 3.37 27.49
CA GLY A 158 -14.74 4.68 27.78
C GLY A 158 -15.65 5.56 28.62
N THR A 159 -15.06 6.36 29.51
CA THR A 159 -15.81 7.23 30.45
C THR A 159 -15.52 8.72 30.27
N GLY A 160 -14.75 9.08 29.25
CA GLY A 160 -14.44 10.45 28.86
C GLY A 160 -13.34 11.10 29.69
N PRO A 161 -13.05 12.39 29.44
CA PRO A 161 -11.93 13.12 30.06
C PRO A 161 -11.99 13.19 31.59
N ASP A 162 -13.18 13.24 32.18
CA ASP A 162 -13.37 13.27 33.65
C ASP A 162 -13.27 11.87 34.30
N GLY A 163 -13.11 10.82 33.48
CA GLY A 163 -13.01 9.43 33.90
C GLY A 163 -11.65 8.81 33.56
N ASN A 164 -11.65 7.78 32.74
CA ASN A 164 -10.44 7.06 32.29
C ASN A 164 -9.76 7.69 31.06
N GLY A 165 -10.25 8.84 30.57
CA GLY A 165 -9.66 9.53 29.42
C GLY A 165 -9.94 8.89 28.06
N ILE A 166 -10.67 7.77 28.00
CA ILE A 166 -11.07 7.09 26.75
C ILE A 166 -12.42 7.64 26.28
N SER A 167 -12.56 7.85 24.97
CA SER A 167 -13.80 8.29 24.33
C SER A 167 -15.02 7.42 24.74
N PRO A 168 -16.15 8.02 25.19
CA PRO A 168 -17.37 7.27 25.51
C PRO A 168 -18.00 6.51 24.34
N ASN A 169 -17.56 6.79 23.11
CA ASN A 169 -17.99 6.09 21.91
C ASN A 169 -17.23 4.78 21.66
N ILE A 170 -16.26 4.43 22.52
CA ILE A 170 -15.50 3.19 22.43
C ILE A 170 -15.98 2.26 23.53
N HIS A 171 -16.64 1.18 23.11
CA HIS A 171 -17.36 0.30 24.03
C HIS A 171 -16.52 -0.89 24.50
N ASN A 172 -15.50 -1.30 23.75
CA ASN A 172 -14.62 -2.42 24.09
C ASN A 172 -13.18 -2.19 23.57
N GLN A 173 -12.25 -3.03 24.02
CA GLN A 173 -10.83 -2.94 23.67
C GLN A 173 -10.59 -3.17 22.17
N ALA A 174 -11.44 -3.95 21.48
CA ALA A 174 -11.30 -4.21 20.06
C ALA A 174 -11.55 -2.97 19.19
N ASP A 175 -12.59 -2.16 19.47
CA ASP A 175 -12.77 -0.88 18.75
C ASP A 175 -11.65 0.13 19.09
N PHE A 176 -11.03 0.03 20.27
CA PHE A 176 -9.83 0.83 20.54
C PHE A 176 -8.65 0.38 19.66
N ILE A 177 -8.36 -0.93 19.61
CA ILE A 177 -7.30 -1.49 18.75
C ILE A 177 -7.55 -1.14 17.29
N ARG A 178 -8.81 -1.18 16.81
CA ARG A 178 -9.17 -0.74 15.46
C ARG A 178 -8.62 0.66 15.15
N ARG A 179 -8.70 1.58 16.09
CA ARG A 179 -8.24 2.98 15.92
C ARG A 179 -6.72 3.11 16.05
N VAL A 180 -6.08 2.22 16.79
CA VAL A 180 -4.61 2.10 16.88
C VAL A 180 -4.01 1.54 15.60
N THR A 181 -4.71 0.65 14.90
CA THR A 181 -4.23 -0.01 13.67
C THR A 181 -4.81 0.67 12.42
N SER A 182 -5.56 -0.07 11.60
CA SER A 182 -5.99 0.33 10.25
C SER A 182 -7.18 1.30 10.25
N GLY A 183 -7.81 1.60 11.39
CA GLY A 183 -8.88 2.58 11.55
C GLY A 183 -8.43 3.99 11.94
N GLY A 184 -7.13 4.20 12.19
CA GLY A 184 -6.57 5.51 12.58
C GLY A 184 -5.19 5.76 11.98
N CYS A 185 -4.17 6.01 12.81
CA CYS A 185 -2.85 6.43 12.35
C CYS A 185 -2.19 5.42 11.39
N GLY A 186 -2.40 4.11 11.61
CA GLY A 186 -1.85 3.04 10.78
C GLY A 186 -2.36 3.03 9.35
N ALA A 187 -3.44 3.75 9.04
CA ALA A 187 -3.96 3.92 7.68
C ALA A 187 -3.14 4.91 6.81
N CYS A 188 -2.28 5.72 7.42
CA CYS A 188 -1.50 6.74 6.74
C CYS A 188 0.00 6.66 7.03
N HIS A 189 0.39 5.99 8.11
CA HIS A 189 1.75 5.95 8.61
C HIS A 189 2.20 4.53 8.98
N GLN A 190 3.49 4.28 8.80
CA GLN A 190 4.16 3.10 9.35
C GLN A 190 4.71 3.43 10.75
N LEU A 191 3.93 3.16 11.80
CA LEU A 191 4.13 3.75 13.13
C LEU A 191 5.46 3.37 13.78
N GLY A 192 5.93 2.13 13.63
CA GLY A 192 7.18 1.72 14.27
C GLY A 192 8.45 2.05 13.48
N ASN A 193 8.38 2.88 12.44
CA ASN A 193 9.58 3.32 11.73
C ASN A 193 10.43 4.28 12.59
N ALA A 194 11.70 4.48 12.24
CA ALA A 194 12.63 5.28 13.03
C ALA A 194 12.15 6.73 13.24
N ALA A 195 11.53 7.33 12.21
CA ALA A 195 11.00 8.69 12.27
C ALA A 195 9.87 8.82 13.31
N ILE A 196 9.13 7.76 13.61
CA ILE A 196 7.96 7.78 14.51
C ILE A 196 8.23 7.15 15.88
N ARG A 197 8.93 6.02 15.96
CA ARG A 197 9.28 5.38 17.24
C ARG A 197 10.27 6.17 18.10
N THR A 198 10.81 7.26 17.55
CA THR A 198 11.63 8.23 18.28
C THR A 198 10.98 9.61 18.22
N ILE A 199 11.29 10.46 19.19
CA ILE A 199 10.87 11.86 19.20
C ILE A 199 12.04 12.70 18.64
N PRO A 200 11.90 13.29 17.43
CA PRO A 200 12.93 14.15 16.87
C PRO A 200 13.29 15.33 17.79
N ASN A 201 14.54 15.78 17.72
CA ASN A 201 15.05 16.91 18.53
C ASN A 201 14.20 18.20 18.39
N LEU A 202 13.45 18.38 17.30
CA LEU A 202 12.52 19.52 17.17
C LEU A 202 11.49 19.57 18.30
N PHE A 203 11.11 18.42 18.86
CA PHE A 203 10.16 18.33 19.97
C PHE A 203 10.85 18.19 21.35
N SER A 204 12.15 18.48 21.44
CA SER A 204 12.90 18.41 22.71
C SER A 204 12.63 19.56 23.68
N GLY A 205 11.88 20.59 23.25
CA GLY A 205 11.58 21.79 24.05
C GLY A 205 10.39 21.65 25.01
N TYR A 206 9.82 20.46 25.14
CA TYR A 206 8.66 20.19 26.00
C TYR A 206 9.08 19.47 27.29
N ASP A 207 8.34 19.70 28.38
CA ASP A 207 8.69 19.17 29.71
C ASP A 207 8.36 17.67 29.83
N THR A 208 7.42 17.17 29.01
CA THR A 208 6.99 15.78 28.99
C THR A 208 6.86 15.22 27.57
N SER A 209 7.04 13.91 27.41
CA SER A 209 6.84 13.23 26.12
C SER A 209 5.37 13.29 25.64
N ILE A 210 4.41 13.45 26.55
CA ILE A 210 3.00 13.68 26.23
C ILE A 210 2.82 15.00 25.46
N GLU A 211 3.40 16.09 25.96
CA GLU A 211 3.36 17.40 25.30
C GLU A 211 4.09 17.38 23.95
N ALA A 212 5.22 16.67 23.88
CA ALA A 212 5.96 16.48 22.63
C ALA A 212 5.11 15.74 21.58
N TRP A 213 4.38 14.69 21.98
CA TRP A 213 3.47 13.96 21.10
C TRP A 213 2.28 14.81 20.66
N ASP A 214 1.65 15.59 21.55
CA ASP A 214 0.55 16.48 21.19
C ASP A 214 1.01 17.51 20.14
N ARG A 215 2.18 18.14 20.34
CA ARG A 215 2.74 19.06 19.34
C ARG A 215 3.04 18.37 18.02
N ARG A 216 3.61 17.16 18.06
CA ARG A 216 3.99 16.39 16.87
C ARG A 216 2.78 16.11 15.99
N VAL A 217 1.67 15.68 16.59
CA VAL A 217 0.46 15.30 15.84
C VAL A 217 -0.26 16.51 15.23
N ARG A 218 0.05 17.73 15.67
CA ARG A 218 -0.45 18.97 15.07
C ARG A 218 0.32 19.42 13.83
N SER A 219 1.47 18.82 13.50
CA SER A 219 2.32 19.30 12.42
C SER A 219 1.73 19.12 11.01
N GLY A 220 1.86 20.16 10.20
CA GLY A 220 1.52 20.17 8.77
C GLY A 220 0.02 20.24 8.46
N GLN A 221 -0.32 20.11 7.17
CA GLN A 221 -1.69 20.22 6.65
C GLN A 221 -2.61 19.09 7.15
N ALA A 222 -2.04 17.94 7.53
CA ALA A 222 -2.81 16.83 8.10
C ALA A 222 -3.14 16.99 9.59
N GLY A 223 -2.51 17.95 10.30
CA GLY A 223 -2.55 18.04 11.77
C GLY A 223 -3.96 18.06 12.35
N GLY A 224 -4.88 18.80 11.72
CA GLY A 224 -6.29 18.86 12.16
C GLY A 224 -7.00 17.50 12.09
N SER A 225 -6.73 16.72 11.03
CA SER A 225 -7.28 15.37 10.88
C SER A 225 -6.67 14.38 11.87
N MET A 226 -5.36 14.52 12.14
CA MET A 226 -4.67 13.62 13.06
C MET A 226 -5.09 13.85 14.52
N ILE A 227 -5.21 15.12 14.94
CA ILE A 227 -5.78 15.46 16.26
C ILE A 227 -7.24 15.03 16.38
N GLY A 228 -8.06 15.22 15.34
CA GLY A 228 -9.44 14.71 15.37
C GLY A 228 -9.52 13.19 15.55
N SER A 229 -8.54 12.45 15.02
CA SER A 229 -8.45 10.99 15.18
C SER A 229 -8.07 10.59 16.61
N LEU A 230 -7.09 11.28 17.22
CA LEU A 230 -6.75 11.10 18.64
C LEU A 230 -7.91 11.45 19.55
N ALA A 231 -8.63 12.54 19.28
CA ALA A 231 -9.75 12.98 20.10
C ALA A 231 -10.88 11.94 20.08
N GLY A 232 -11.08 11.27 18.94
CA GLY A 232 -12.01 10.16 18.81
C GLY A 232 -11.64 8.93 19.65
N MET A 233 -10.37 8.76 20.00
CA MET A 233 -9.88 7.72 20.93
C MET A 233 -9.97 8.16 22.40
N GLY A 234 -9.83 9.46 22.64
CA GLY A 234 -9.61 10.04 23.95
C GLY A 234 -8.18 10.57 24.05
N ASP A 235 -8.02 11.87 23.78
CA ASP A 235 -6.72 12.52 23.56
C ASP A 235 -5.70 12.18 24.64
N GLN A 236 -6.07 12.38 25.91
CA GLN A 236 -5.17 12.18 27.02
C GLN A 236 -4.65 10.73 27.11
N ARG A 237 -5.56 9.75 27.13
CA ARG A 237 -5.18 8.34 27.27
C ARG A 237 -4.37 7.85 26.06
N ALA A 238 -4.72 8.32 24.86
CA ALA A 238 -3.99 7.97 23.65
C ALA A 238 -2.57 8.57 23.63
N LEU A 239 -2.41 9.84 24.03
CA LEU A 239 -1.11 10.49 24.12
C LEU A 239 -0.22 9.85 25.20
N GLU A 240 -0.78 9.51 26.36
CA GLU A 240 -0.07 8.78 27.42
C GLU A 240 0.48 7.44 26.92
N MET A 241 -0.32 6.69 26.15
CA MET A 241 0.07 5.41 25.58
C MET A 241 1.24 5.55 24.59
N TYR A 242 1.17 6.49 23.65
CA TYR A 242 2.26 6.70 22.67
C TYR A 242 3.52 7.29 23.30
N ALA A 243 3.37 8.18 24.30
CA ALA A 243 4.49 8.74 25.04
C ALA A 243 5.25 7.67 25.82
N ASP A 244 4.54 6.82 26.59
CA ASP A 244 5.15 5.69 27.30
C ASP A 244 5.89 4.75 26.36
N TRP A 245 5.31 4.41 25.21
CA TRP A 245 5.96 3.57 24.21
C TRP A 245 7.28 4.16 23.69
N THR A 246 7.31 5.46 23.36
CA THR A 246 8.55 6.10 22.92
C THR A 246 9.58 6.27 24.04
N ASP A 247 9.13 6.50 25.28
CA ASP A 247 10.02 6.65 26.43
C ASP A 247 10.71 5.33 26.77
N ARG A 248 9.97 4.20 26.77
CA ARG A 248 10.56 2.88 26.99
C ARG A 248 11.57 2.50 25.91
N ILE A 249 11.31 2.84 24.64
CA ILE A 249 12.28 2.66 23.55
C ILE A 249 13.53 3.52 23.79
N ALA A 250 13.37 4.79 24.20
CA ALA A 250 14.48 5.68 24.51
C ALA A 250 15.32 5.17 25.70
N ASP A 251 14.68 4.50 26.67
CA ASP A 251 15.31 3.84 27.82
C ASP A 251 15.95 2.48 27.48
N GLY A 252 15.88 2.04 26.22
CA GLY A 252 16.58 0.86 25.71
C GLY A 252 15.73 -0.41 25.59
N GLU A 253 14.40 -0.30 25.64
CA GLU A 253 13.53 -1.42 25.28
C GLU A 253 13.73 -1.82 23.81
N LEU A 254 13.92 -3.12 23.58
CA LEU A 254 14.13 -3.67 22.24
C LEU A 254 12.96 -4.57 21.82
N PRO A 255 12.59 -4.55 20.53
CA PRO A 255 11.49 -5.35 20.01
C PRO A 255 11.87 -6.84 19.85
N PRO A 256 10.88 -7.72 19.65
CA PRO A 256 11.13 -9.11 19.29
C PRO A 256 11.99 -9.24 18.02
N VAL A 257 12.92 -10.19 18.01
CA VAL A 257 13.81 -10.44 16.88
C VAL A 257 13.02 -11.09 15.72
N PRO A 258 12.99 -10.48 14.52
CA PRO A 258 12.34 -11.07 13.35
C PRO A 258 13.15 -12.24 12.79
N GLN A 259 12.46 -13.13 12.06
CA GLN A 259 13.10 -14.20 11.31
C GLN A 259 13.70 -13.67 10.01
N ARG A 260 14.84 -14.23 9.60
CA ARG A 260 15.38 -14.00 8.25
C ARG A 260 14.52 -14.70 7.18
N PRO A 261 14.51 -14.19 5.94
CA PRO A 261 13.94 -14.90 4.80
C PRO A 261 14.39 -16.37 4.71
N ALA A 262 13.41 -17.25 4.51
CA ALA A 262 13.62 -18.67 4.30
C ALA A 262 12.65 -19.23 3.25
N GLY A 263 12.95 -20.41 2.70
CA GLY A 263 12.11 -21.03 1.67
C GLY A 263 11.85 -20.10 0.48
N LEU A 264 10.58 -19.97 0.09
CA LEU A 264 10.14 -19.12 -1.03
C LEU A 264 10.48 -17.63 -0.83
N GLU A 265 10.67 -17.16 0.40
CA GLU A 265 11.00 -15.75 0.67
C GLU A 265 12.36 -15.37 0.10
N ARG A 266 13.25 -16.35 -0.14
CA ARG A 266 14.58 -16.09 -0.74
C ARG A 266 14.54 -15.97 -2.26
N ASN A 267 13.41 -16.32 -2.85
CA ASN A 267 13.22 -16.33 -4.30
C ASN A 267 12.68 -14.99 -4.81
N VAL A 268 12.47 -14.00 -3.94
CA VAL A 268 11.99 -12.69 -4.38
C VAL A 268 13.13 -11.87 -5.01
N VAL A 269 12.83 -11.23 -6.13
CA VAL A 269 13.62 -10.16 -6.73
C VAL A 269 12.78 -8.89 -6.67
N ILE A 270 13.35 -7.80 -6.14
CA ILE A 270 12.66 -6.52 -5.98
C ILE A 270 13.42 -5.46 -6.75
N THR A 271 12.81 -4.91 -7.80
CA THR A 271 13.34 -3.76 -8.55
C THR A 271 12.59 -2.51 -8.15
N GLN A 272 13.30 -1.39 -8.00
CA GLN A 272 12.74 -0.14 -7.51
C GLN A 272 13.18 1.04 -8.36
N TRP A 273 12.26 2.00 -8.52
CA TRP A 273 12.51 3.28 -9.18
C TRP A 273 11.93 4.40 -8.35
N ASP A 274 12.63 5.53 -8.29
CA ASP A 274 12.04 6.78 -7.82
C ASP A 274 11.06 7.33 -8.87
N TRP A 275 9.95 7.89 -8.40
CA TRP A 275 9.03 8.68 -9.22
C TRP A 275 8.31 9.76 -8.42
N ALA A 276 7.76 10.74 -9.12
CA ALA A 276 7.16 11.94 -8.56
C ALA A 276 8.15 12.86 -7.81
N ASP A 277 7.64 14.01 -7.38
CA ASP A 277 8.43 15.05 -6.70
C ASP A 277 8.64 14.72 -5.20
N PRO A 278 9.70 15.24 -4.56
CA PRO A 278 9.98 15.00 -3.13
C PRO A 278 8.90 15.48 -2.14
N THR A 279 8.04 16.40 -2.57
CA THR A 279 6.91 16.91 -1.79
C THR A 279 5.60 16.17 -2.07
N ALA A 280 5.57 15.38 -3.15
CA ALA A 280 4.43 14.56 -3.50
C ALA A 280 4.42 13.26 -2.68
N TYR A 281 3.24 12.73 -2.41
CA TYR A 281 3.06 11.35 -1.97
C TYR A 281 2.13 10.63 -2.93
N LEU A 282 2.13 9.30 -2.88
CA LEU A 282 1.22 8.48 -3.69
C LEU A 282 0.21 7.75 -2.84
N HIS A 283 -0.89 7.37 -3.47
CA HIS A 283 -1.82 6.41 -2.93
C HIS A 283 -1.72 5.08 -3.65
N ASP A 284 -1.78 5.06 -4.98
CA ASP A 284 -1.94 3.82 -5.77
C ASP A 284 -1.10 3.85 -7.06
N VAL A 285 -0.94 2.68 -7.68
CA VAL A 285 -0.31 2.46 -8.99
C VAL A 285 -1.11 1.45 -9.80
N VAL A 286 -1.12 1.60 -11.13
CA VAL A 286 -1.63 0.60 -12.07
C VAL A 286 -0.61 0.28 -13.15
N SER A 287 -0.61 -0.98 -13.56
CA SER A 287 0.28 -1.58 -14.55
C SER A 287 -0.48 -2.32 -15.66
N THR A 288 -1.68 -2.84 -15.42
CA THR A 288 -2.48 -3.58 -16.43
C THR A 288 -3.99 -3.45 -16.23
N ASP A 289 -4.79 -3.92 -17.20
CA ASP A 289 -6.20 -4.23 -16.95
C ASP A 289 -6.24 -5.52 -16.15
N ARG A 290 -6.75 -5.43 -14.93
CA ARG A 290 -6.81 -6.57 -14.03
C ARG A 290 -7.53 -7.80 -14.62
N ARG A 291 -8.51 -7.61 -15.50
CA ARG A 291 -9.31 -8.69 -16.09
C ARG A 291 -8.53 -9.49 -17.14
N ASP A 292 -7.50 -8.87 -17.72
CA ASP A 292 -6.53 -9.50 -18.61
C ASP A 292 -5.14 -8.94 -18.31
N PRO A 293 -4.35 -9.61 -17.44
CA PRO A 293 -3.08 -9.08 -16.96
C PRO A 293 -1.98 -9.02 -18.05
N THR A 294 -2.27 -9.41 -19.29
CA THR A 294 -1.36 -9.27 -20.43
C THR A 294 -1.49 -7.91 -21.12
N VAL A 295 -2.54 -7.15 -20.83
CA VAL A 295 -2.71 -5.77 -21.31
C VAL A 295 -1.56 -4.91 -20.77
N ASN A 296 -1.06 -4.00 -21.60
CA ASN A 296 0.03 -3.09 -21.23
C ASN A 296 1.34 -3.79 -20.80
N GLY A 297 1.62 -4.99 -21.34
CA GLY A 297 2.89 -5.69 -21.15
C GLY A 297 4.10 -4.85 -21.54
N TYR A 298 5.11 -4.80 -20.67
CA TYR A 298 6.28 -3.90 -20.68
C TYR A 298 5.95 -2.41 -20.72
N GLY A 299 4.68 -2.05 -20.61
CA GLY A 299 4.19 -0.69 -20.78
C GLY A 299 4.43 0.18 -19.55
N LYS A 300 4.02 1.43 -19.68
CA LYS A 300 4.16 2.45 -18.65
C LYS A 300 3.23 2.17 -17.47
N LEU A 301 3.66 2.56 -16.29
CA LEU A 301 2.85 2.54 -15.07
C LEU A 301 2.34 3.94 -14.77
N TYR A 302 1.16 4.02 -14.14
CA TYR A 302 0.51 5.28 -13.79
C TYR A 302 0.18 5.28 -12.30
N GLY A 303 0.54 6.35 -11.60
CA GLY A 303 0.25 6.53 -10.18
C GLY A 303 -0.81 7.59 -9.91
N ALA A 304 -1.28 7.65 -8.67
CA ALA A 304 -2.18 8.69 -8.20
C ALA A 304 -1.65 9.37 -6.93
N LEU A 305 -1.55 10.70 -6.97
CA LEU A 305 -0.93 11.53 -5.93
C LEU A 305 -1.87 11.95 -4.80
N GLU A 306 -3.15 11.56 -4.87
CA GLU A 306 -4.18 11.97 -3.93
C GLU A 306 -4.14 13.48 -3.69
N ASN A 307 -3.92 13.93 -2.45
CA ASN A 307 -4.02 15.34 -2.10
C ASN A 307 -2.76 16.16 -2.45
N SER A 308 -1.66 15.54 -2.91
CA SER A 308 -0.38 16.25 -2.95
C SER A 308 -0.15 17.11 -4.20
N ALA A 309 -0.55 16.68 -5.40
CA ALA A 309 -0.35 17.47 -6.63
C ALA A 309 -1.32 17.07 -7.77
N ASP A 310 -1.43 17.91 -8.81
CA ASP A 310 -2.35 17.77 -9.95
C ASP A 310 -1.69 17.15 -11.21
N TYR A 311 -1.09 15.97 -11.06
CA TYR A 311 -0.64 15.15 -12.18
C TYR A 311 -0.66 13.65 -11.84
N LEU A 312 -0.67 12.78 -12.86
CA LEU A 312 -0.35 11.35 -12.71
C LEU A 312 1.15 11.16 -12.93
N PRO A 313 1.93 10.65 -11.96
CA PRO A 313 3.29 10.22 -12.22
C PRO A 313 3.28 9.00 -13.12
N VAL A 314 4.25 8.94 -14.03
CA VAL A 314 4.39 7.87 -14.99
C VAL A 314 5.80 7.31 -14.90
N LEU A 315 5.92 5.98 -14.84
CA LEU A 315 7.19 5.27 -14.96
C LEU A 315 7.19 4.45 -16.25
N ASP A 316 8.23 4.60 -17.06
CA ASP A 316 8.56 3.68 -18.14
C ASP A 316 9.68 2.73 -17.65
N PRO A 317 9.37 1.46 -17.32
CA PRO A 317 10.35 0.53 -16.79
C PRO A 317 11.36 0.06 -17.84
N GLN A 318 11.08 0.22 -19.14
CA GLN A 318 12.01 -0.16 -20.22
C GLN A 318 13.13 0.87 -20.39
N THR A 319 12.82 2.15 -20.16
CA THR A 319 13.79 3.24 -20.29
C THR A 319 14.30 3.74 -18.95
N ASN A 320 13.77 3.24 -17.83
CA ASN A 320 14.05 3.70 -16.47
C ASN A 320 13.80 5.20 -16.31
N ALA A 321 12.79 5.73 -16.99
CA ALA A 321 12.49 7.15 -17.05
C ALA A 321 11.10 7.46 -16.50
N ILE A 322 10.95 8.68 -15.97
CA ILE A 322 9.68 9.17 -15.43
C ILE A 322 9.15 10.34 -16.25
N SER A 323 7.83 10.47 -16.28
CA SER A 323 7.14 11.65 -16.83
C SER A 323 5.89 11.97 -16.00
N GLN A 324 5.16 13.03 -16.39
CA GLN A 324 3.95 13.47 -15.70
C GLN A 324 2.83 13.68 -16.73
N VAL A 325 1.61 13.29 -16.36
CA VAL A 325 0.39 13.60 -17.11
C VAL A 325 -0.42 14.62 -16.31
N PRO A 326 -0.54 15.88 -16.75
CA PRO A 326 -1.35 16.88 -16.05
C PRO A 326 -2.81 16.44 -15.95
N VAL A 327 -3.43 16.68 -14.80
CA VAL A 327 -4.88 16.49 -14.59
C VAL A 327 -5.50 17.80 -14.14
N PHE A 328 -6.78 18.00 -14.45
CA PHE A 328 -7.50 19.24 -14.16
C PHE A 328 -8.99 18.97 -13.92
N PRO A 329 -9.70 19.81 -13.14
CA PRO A 329 -11.14 19.71 -13.01
C PRO A 329 -11.84 20.07 -14.33
N GLU A 330 -13.09 19.60 -14.50
CA GLU A 330 -13.98 20.02 -15.59
C GLU A 330 -14.31 21.51 -15.48
N ASP A 331 -14.61 22.00 -14.28
CA ASP A 331 -14.79 23.43 -14.02
C ASP A 331 -13.42 24.12 -13.97
N PRO A 332 -13.04 24.91 -14.99
CA PRO A 332 -11.74 25.56 -15.04
C PRO A 332 -11.57 26.65 -13.97
N ASN A 333 -12.64 27.04 -13.28
CA ASN A 333 -12.60 28.02 -12.19
C ASN A 333 -12.44 27.38 -10.82
N TYR A 334 -12.50 26.05 -10.74
CA TYR A 334 -12.29 25.34 -9.49
C TYR A 334 -10.81 25.33 -9.12
N ASN A 335 -10.40 26.29 -8.29
CA ASN A 335 -9.03 26.42 -7.79
C ASN A 335 -9.05 26.72 -6.28
N PRO A 336 -9.28 25.70 -5.43
CA PRO A 336 -9.30 25.89 -3.98
C PRO A 336 -7.90 26.26 -3.48
N ALA A 337 -7.83 27.15 -2.49
CA ALA A 337 -6.56 27.38 -1.80
C ALA A 337 -6.11 26.10 -1.07
N PRO A 338 -4.80 25.77 -1.08
CA PRO A 338 -4.26 24.70 -0.25
C PRO A 338 -4.67 24.86 1.22
N ALA A 339 -4.94 23.74 1.89
CA ALA A 339 -5.21 23.77 3.33
C ALA A 339 -3.97 24.32 4.06
N PRO A 340 -4.12 25.26 5.01
CA PRO A 340 -2.98 25.74 5.78
C PRO A 340 -2.46 24.64 6.72
N ASN A 341 -1.19 24.76 7.12
CA ASN A 341 -0.64 23.95 8.20
C ASN A 341 -1.37 24.26 9.52
N MET A 342 -1.64 23.22 10.33
CA MET A 342 -2.16 23.43 11.68
C MET A 342 -1.06 23.95 12.62
N GLU A 343 0.13 23.36 12.53
CA GLU A 343 1.36 23.81 13.15
C GLU A 343 2.53 23.57 12.19
N GLU A 344 3.68 24.23 12.43
CA GLU A 344 4.88 24.11 11.58
C GLU A 344 5.29 22.64 11.36
N SER A 345 5.61 22.28 10.12
CA SER A 345 6.13 20.98 9.74
C SER A 345 7.61 20.84 10.09
N PRO A 346 8.04 19.74 10.75
CA PRO A 346 9.46 19.48 11.02
C PRO A 346 10.36 19.39 9.78
N TYR A 347 9.76 19.12 8.61
CA TYR A 347 10.48 18.86 7.37
C TYR A 347 10.35 20.01 6.38
N TRP A 348 9.22 20.73 6.41
CA TRP A 348 8.84 21.69 5.36
C TRP A 348 8.49 23.09 5.89
N GLY A 349 8.62 23.33 7.21
CA GLY A 349 8.27 24.62 7.80
C GLY A 349 6.78 24.94 7.65
N ASP A 350 6.47 26.19 7.31
CA ASP A 350 5.11 26.70 7.12
C ASP A 350 4.56 26.50 5.70
N ASP A 351 5.33 25.93 4.77
CA ASP A 351 4.91 25.76 3.38
C ASP A 351 3.81 24.68 3.25
N PRO A 352 2.65 24.98 2.62
CA PRO A 352 1.60 24.00 2.36
C PRO A 352 1.92 23.22 1.07
N ILE A 353 2.68 22.13 1.21
CA ILE A 353 3.21 21.33 0.09
C ILE A 353 2.17 20.45 -0.64
N TRP A 354 0.96 20.31 -0.09
CA TRP A 354 -0.16 19.60 -0.72
C TRP A 354 -1.14 20.60 -1.29
N ASP A 355 -1.16 20.72 -2.61
CA ASP A 355 -1.86 21.79 -3.32
C ASP A 355 -2.82 21.30 -4.42
N SER A 356 -3.10 19.99 -4.47
CA SER A 356 -4.00 19.43 -5.49
C SER A 356 -5.41 20.02 -5.43
N SER A 357 -5.95 20.35 -6.61
CA SER A 357 -7.36 20.67 -6.80
C SER A 357 -8.15 19.40 -7.17
N THR A 358 -7.57 18.51 -7.96
CA THR A 358 -8.23 17.34 -8.53
C THR A 358 -8.28 16.13 -7.60
N THR A 359 -7.36 16.03 -6.63
CA THR A 359 -7.31 14.93 -5.65
C THR A 359 -7.42 13.52 -6.29
N VAL A 360 -6.57 13.21 -7.26
CA VAL A 360 -6.66 11.94 -8.04
C VAL A 360 -6.40 10.70 -7.19
N HIS A 361 -7.14 9.62 -7.42
CA HIS A 361 -7.05 8.40 -6.62
C HIS A 361 -7.43 7.15 -7.42
N ASN A 362 -6.84 6.00 -7.04
CA ASN A 362 -7.06 4.66 -7.58
C ASN A 362 -7.13 4.59 -9.13
N PRO A 363 -5.99 4.68 -9.83
CA PRO A 363 -5.95 4.48 -11.26
C PRO A 363 -6.20 3.00 -11.59
N MET A 364 -6.96 2.72 -12.66
CA MET A 364 -7.13 1.39 -13.25
C MET A 364 -7.01 1.50 -14.77
N LEU A 365 -6.49 0.47 -15.44
CA LEU A 365 -6.47 0.39 -16.89
C LEU A 365 -7.70 -0.37 -17.39
N ASP A 366 -8.26 0.08 -18.51
CA ASP A 366 -9.24 -0.69 -19.27
C ASP A 366 -8.56 -1.62 -20.30
N GLN A 367 -9.39 -2.40 -21.02
CA GLN A 367 -8.94 -3.40 -21.99
C GLN A 367 -8.14 -2.83 -23.17
N ASP A 368 -8.23 -1.52 -23.40
CA ASP A 368 -7.52 -0.82 -24.47
C ASP A 368 -6.32 0.00 -23.93
N GLY A 369 -6.02 -0.10 -22.64
CA GLY A 369 -4.91 0.61 -22.00
C GLY A 369 -5.20 2.07 -21.63
N ARG A 370 -6.47 2.48 -21.54
CA ARG A 370 -6.82 3.82 -21.02
C ARG A 370 -6.79 3.84 -19.51
N VAL A 371 -6.30 4.93 -18.93
CA VAL A 371 -6.14 5.11 -17.48
C VAL A 371 -7.38 5.79 -16.92
N TRP A 372 -8.20 5.04 -16.19
CA TRP A 372 -9.37 5.53 -15.48
C TRP A 372 -9.01 5.85 -14.05
N ILE A 373 -9.45 7.01 -13.55
CA ILE A 373 -9.12 7.49 -12.21
C ILE A 373 -10.38 8.02 -11.52
N THR A 374 -10.38 8.00 -10.19
CA THR A 374 -11.24 8.93 -9.46
C THR A 374 -10.57 10.28 -9.38
N ALA A 375 -11.31 11.34 -9.72
CA ALA A 375 -10.78 12.69 -9.78
C ALA A 375 -11.90 13.69 -9.55
N ARG A 376 -11.63 14.76 -8.80
CA ARG A 376 -12.58 15.84 -8.61
C ARG A 376 -12.72 16.61 -9.93
N ALA A 377 -13.92 16.59 -10.49
CA ALA A 377 -14.26 17.34 -11.69
C ALA A 377 -14.79 18.75 -11.38
N ARG A 378 -15.33 18.98 -10.17
CA ARG A 378 -15.93 20.27 -9.76
C ARG A 378 -15.97 20.44 -8.24
N ALA A 379 -16.41 21.61 -7.78
CA ALA A 379 -16.61 21.87 -6.35
C ALA A 379 -17.64 20.90 -5.73
N PRO A 380 -17.41 20.36 -4.52
CA PRO A 380 -18.31 19.35 -3.96
C PRO A 380 -19.76 19.77 -3.74
N GLY A 381 -20.00 21.07 -3.54
CA GLY A 381 -21.33 21.64 -3.35
C GLY A 381 -22.06 22.02 -4.64
N ASP A 382 -21.37 22.05 -5.78
CA ASP A 382 -21.95 22.44 -7.08
C ASP A 382 -22.55 21.20 -7.75
N VAL A 383 -23.65 20.72 -7.18
CA VAL A 383 -24.34 19.52 -7.67
C VAL A 383 -25.24 19.87 -8.85
N PRO A 384 -25.14 19.15 -9.99
CA PRO A 384 -26.02 19.36 -11.13
C PRO A 384 -27.48 19.04 -10.81
N VAL A 385 -28.41 19.82 -11.37
CA VAL A 385 -29.86 19.65 -11.15
C VAL A 385 -30.35 18.25 -11.51
N PHE A 386 -29.74 17.57 -12.49
CA PHE A 386 -30.15 16.22 -12.87
C PHE A 386 -29.82 15.14 -11.80
N CYS A 387 -28.98 15.47 -10.82
CA CYS A 387 -28.69 14.61 -9.67
C CYS A 387 -29.71 14.77 -8.53
N GLU A 388 -30.51 15.84 -8.56
CA GLU A 388 -31.37 16.28 -7.47
C GLU A 388 -32.83 15.79 -7.63
N GLU A 389 -33.64 16.03 -6.59
CA GLU A 389 -35.06 15.68 -6.58
C GLU A 389 -35.82 16.39 -7.71
N GLY A 390 -36.71 15.66 -8.39
CA GLY A 390 -37.49 16.18 -9.53
C GLY A 390 -36.82 16.02 -10.89
N SER A 391 -35.62 15.44 -10.95
CA SER A 391 -34.95 15.05 -12.19
C SER A 391 -35.63 13.85 -12.88
N ASP A 392 -35.46 13.75 -14.21
CA ASP A 392 -35.85 12.60 -15.02
C ASP A 392 -34.81 11.46 -15.02
N HIS A 393 -33.65 11.66 -14.40
CA HIS A 393 -32.63 10.62 -14.32
C HIS A 393 -33.12 9.46 -13.43
N PRO A 394 -33.12 8.18 -13.90
CA PRO A 394 -33.71 7.06 -13.17
C PRO A 394 -33.21 6.93 -11.71
N SER A 395 -31.89 6.98 -11.51
CA SER A 395 -31.31 6.95 -10.16
C SER A 395 -31.68 8.14 -9.27
N ALA A 396 -31.90 9.33 -9.84
CA ALA A 396 -32.30 10.52 -9.07
C ALA A 396 -33.77 10.45 -8.64
N GLN A 397 -34.63 9.81 -9.45
CA GLN A 397 -36.03 9.52 -9.08
C GLN A 397 -36.11 8.55 -7.89
N VAL A 398 -35.14 7.65 -7.77
CA VAL A 398 -35.07 6.66 -6.69
C VAL A 398 -34.39 7.22 -5.44
N PHE A 399 -33.26 7.90 -5.60
CA PHE A 399 -32.46 8.41 -4.48
C PHE A 399 -31.65 9.65 -4.92
N PRO A 400 -32.21 10.87 -4.81
CA PRO A 400 -31.51 12.08 -5.23
C PRO A 400 -30.30 12.38 -4.33
N LEU A 401 -29.26 12.98 -4.91
CA LEU A 401 -28.00 13.30 -4.23
C LEU A 401 -27.77 14.81 -4.20
N GLY A 402 -27.13 15.29 -3.13
CA GLY A 402 -26.89 16.72 -2.90
C GLY A 402 -25.44 17.10 -2.62
N ARG A 403 -24.49 16.16 -2.76
CA ARG A 403 -23.04 16.43 -2.64
C ARG A 403 -22.22 15.30 -3.26
N SER A 404 -21.10 15.62 -3.91
CA SER A 404 -20.11 14.61 -4.37
C SER A 404 -18.67 15.14 -4.22
N GLY A 405 -17.74 14.34 -3.67
CA GLY A 405 -16.39 14.80 -3.31
C GLY A 405 -15.33 14.60 -4.41
N ARG A 406 -15.26 13.38 -4.95
CA ARG A 406 -14.49 12.99 -6.14
C ARG A 406 -15.45 12.43 -7.18
N HIS A 407 -15.10 12.55 -8.45
CA HIS A 407 -15.83 12.05 -9.61
C HIS A 407 -14.95 11.06 -10.38
N LEU A 408 -15.07 10.99 -11.70
CA LEU A 408 -14.23 10.14 -12.53
C LEU A 408 -13.39 10.99 -13.50
N GLY A 409 -12.38 10.38 -14.09
CA GLY A 409 -11.61 10.92 -15.18
C GLY A 409 -10.99 9.79 -15.99
N VAL A 410 -10.73 10.02 -17.27
CA VAL A 410 -10.04 9.06 -18.13
C VAL A 410 -8.93 9.77 -18.91
N TYR A 411 -7.74 9.18 -18.89
CA TYR A 411 -6.62 9.55 -19.73
C TYR A 411 -6.39 8.47 -20.78
N ASP A 412 -6.31 8.85 -22.04
CA ASP A 412 -6.03 7.97 -23.16
C ASP A 412 -4.56 8.19 -23.59
N PRO A 413 -3.65 7.22 -23.34
CA PRO A 413 -2.23 7.36 -23.67
C PRO A 413 -1.92 7.50 -25.16
N ASP A 414 -2.79 7.01 -26.05
CA ASP A 414 -2.58 7.09 -27.50
C ASP A 414 -2.84 8.49 -28.04
N SER A 415 -3.87 9.15 -27.51
CA SER A 415 -4.23 10.53 -27.87
C SER A 415 -3.60 11.60 -26.98
N GLU A 416 -3.08 11.19 -25.83
CA GLU A 416 -2.59 12.05 -24.74
C GLU A 416 -3.65 13.01 -24.18
N ILE A 417 -4.93 12.63 -24.26
CA ILE A 417 -6.05 13.46 -23.79
C ILE A 417 -6.55 12.96 -22.44
N TYR A 418 -6.62 13.86 -21.46
CA TYR A 418 -7.33 13.66 -20.21
C TYR A 418 -8.73 14.29 -20.26
N THR A 419 -9.74 13.53 -19.87
CA THR A 419 -11.16 13.92 -19.86
C THR A 419 -11.74 13.74 -18.46
N PRO A 420 -12.05 14.82 -17.73
CA PRO A 420 -12.83 14.76 -16.49
C PRO A 420 -14.26 14.28 -16.77
N ILE A 421 -14.82 13.49 -15.85
CA ILE A 421 -16.16 12.89 -15.97
C ILE A 421 -16.99 13.25 -14.74
N ASN A 422 -18.09 13.97 -14.99
CA ASN A 422 -18.95 14.52 -13.97
C ASN A 422 -19.99 13.50 -13.47
N THR A 423 -19.73 12.87 -12.32
CA THR A 423 -20.69 11.95 -11.69
C THR A 423 -21.56 12.63 -10.61
N CYS A 424 -22.77 12.12 -10.36
CA CYS A 424 -23.64 12.57 -9.28
C CYS A 424 -23.22 12.04 -7.90
N PHE A 425 -22.59 10.88 -7.86
CA PHE A 425 -22.09 10.22 -6.66
C PHE A 425 -20.60 10.51 -6.44
N SER A 426 -20.16 10.42 -5.19
CA SER A 426 -18.73 10.49 -4.85
C SER A 426 -18.05 9.16 -5.13
N THR A 427 -16.77 9.20 -5.46
CA THR A 427 -15.97 8.02 -5.81
C THR A 427 -14.74 7.87 -4.90
N HIS A 428 -14.21 6.65 -4.79
CA HIS A 428 -12.95 6.33 -4.09
C HIS A 428 -12.16 5.25 -4.85
N HIS A 429 -12.32 3.96 -4.54
CA HIS A 429 -11.81 2.89 -5.42
C HIS A 429 -12.80 2.64 -6.57
N LEU A 430 -12.27 2.27 -7.74
CA LEU A 430 -12.98 1.96 -8.97
C LEU A 430 -12.48 0.61 -9.52
N MET A 431 -13.39 -0.21 -10.05
CA MET A 431 -13.06 -1.52 -10.64
C MET A 431 -13.99 -1.85 -11.80
N PHE A 432 -13.45 -2.50 -12.83
CA PHE A 432 -14.21 -2.93 -13.99
C PHE A 432 -14.90 -4.27 -13.77
N ALA A 433 -16.15 -4.37 -14.19
CA ALA A 433 -16.85 -5.64 -14.35
C ALA A 433 -16.45 -6.35 -15.65
N GLU A 434 -16.53 -7.68 -15.66
CA GLU A 434 -16.42 -8.51 -16.88
C GLU A 434 -17.80 -8.65 -17.55
N ASP A 435 -18.37 -7.52 -18.00
CA ASP A 435 -19.64 -7.47 -18.71
C ASP A 435 -19.51 -6.84 -20.11
N ALA A 436 -20.61 -6.82 -20.87
CA ALA A 436 -20.60 -6.32 -22.25
C ALA A 436 -20.36 -4.80 -22.37
N ASP A 437 -20.49 -4.07 -21.26
CA ASP A 437 -20.39 -2.61 -21.20
C ASP A 437 -19.08 -2.14 -20.57
N ASN A 438 -18.24 -3.08 -20.10
CA ASN A 438 -17.10 -2.81 -19.24
C ASN A 438 -17.50 -1.86 -18.10
N THR A 439 -18.59 -2.19 -17.40
CA THR A 439 -19.16 -1.32 -16.37
C THR A 439 -18.13 -1.03 -15.29
N LEU A 440 -17.87 0.26 -15.04
CA LEU A 440 -16.96 0.72 -14.00
C LEU A 440 -17.73 0.99 -12.72
N TRP A 441 -17.54 0.16 -11.70
CA TRP A 441 -18.15 0.29 -10.38
C TRP A 441 -17.26 1.06 -9.43
N THR A 442 -17.87 1.87 -8.55
CA THR A 442 -17.13 2.76 -7.64
C THR A 442 -17.60 2.64 -6.19
N SER A 443 -16.64 2.69 -5.28
CA SER A 443 -16.85 2.88 -3.83
C SER A 443 -16.84 4.38 -3.48
N GLY A 444 -17.04 4.73 -2.20
CA GLY A 444 -16.96 6.13 -1.75
C GLY A 444 -18.25 6.95 -1.91
N GLY A 445 -19.32 6.38 -2.47
CA GLY A 445 -20.65 7.02 -2.61
C GLY A 445 -21.42 7.18 -1.29
N GLY A 446 -20.92 6.61 -0.19
CA GLY A 446 -21.50 6.72 1.15
C GLY A 446 -22.82 5.97 1.28
N ARG A 447 -23.94 6.62 0.94
CA ARG A 447 -25.29 6.01 1.05
C ARG A 447 -25.70 5.22 -0.20
N VAL A 448 -24.91 5.32 -1.26
CA VAL A 448 -25.16 4.70 -2.56
C VAL A 448 -23.87 4.07 -3.08
N ILE A 449 -24.03 3.13 -4.01
CA ILE A 449 -22.98 2.66 -4.90
C ILE A 449 -23.28 3.19 -6.31
N GLY A 450 -22.24 3.66 -7.01
CA GLY A 450 -22.37 4.25 -8.33
C GLY A 450 -21.57 3.50 -9.39
N TRP A 451 -22.02 3.56 -10.63
CA TRP A 451 -21.37 2.95 -11.79
C TRP A 451 -21.38 3.87 -13.01
N LEU A 452 -20.49 3.57 -13.96
CA LEU A 452 -20.43 4.17 -15.29
C LEU A 452 -20.39 3.07 -16.36
N ASN A 453 -21.30 3.13 -17.32
CA ASN A 453 -21.22 2.37 -18.57
C ASN A 453 -20.12 2.99 -19.44
N THR A 454 -18.92 2.40 -19.42
CA THR A 454 -17.76 2.99 -20.08
C THR A 454 -17.85 2.90 -21.58
N ARG A 455 -18.43 1.83 -22.13
CA ARG A 455 -18.70 1.70 -23.57
C ARG A 455 -19.57 2.85 -24.09
N GLN A 456 -20.71 3.10 -23.44
CA GLN A 456 -21.62 4.19 -23.82
C GLN A 456 -20.93 5.57 -23.67
N PHE A 457 -20.16 5.77 -22.60
CA PHE A 457 -19.44 7.03 -22.40
C PHE A 457 -18.41 7.26 -23.51
N LEU A 458 -17.60 6.26 -23.85
CA LEU A 458 -16.59 6.37 -24.91
C LEU A 458 -17.24 6.57 -26.29
N GLU A 459 -18.41 5.96 -26.56
CA GLU A 459 -19.15 6.12 -27.82
C GLU A 459 -19.79 7.50 -27.98
N THR A 460 -20.26 8.11 -26.88
CA THR A 460 -21.15 9.28 -26.95
C THR A 460 -20.56 10.55 -26.34
N GLY A 461 -19.61 10.44 -25.43
CA GLY A 461 -19.13 11.51 -24.56
C GLY A 461 -20.15 11.97 -23.51
N ASP A 462 -21.31 11.32 -23.38
CA ASP A 462 -22.39 11.75 -22.48
C ASP A 462 -22.27 11.07 -21.12
N ALA A 463 -21.68 11.77 -20.15
CA ALA A 463 -21.58 11.29 -18.78
C ALA A 463 -22.94 11.16 -18.07
N VAL A 464 -23.95 11.96 -18.44
CA VAL A 464 -25.28 11.92 -17.81
C VAL A 464 -25.99 10.64 -18.20
N ALA A 465 -25.98 10.31 -19.48
CA ALA A 465 -26.65 9.11 -19.99
C ALA A 465 -25.93 7.81 -19.62
N SER A 466 -24.64 7.88 -19.29
CA SER A 466 -23.79 6.70 -19.07
C SER A 466 -23.62 6.32 -17.59
N GLN A 467 -24.16 7.10 -16.65
CA GLN A 467 -23.96 6.86 -15.22
C GLN A 467 -25.23 6.39 -14.52
N GLY A 468 -25.07 5.73 -13.36
CA GLY A 468 -26.17 5.40 -12.47
C GLY A 468 -25.69 5.17 -11.05
N TRP A 469 -26.63 5.19 -10.11
CA TRP A 469 -26.39 4.84 -8.70
C TRP A 469 -27.63 4.23 -8.05
N THR A 470 -27.41 3.53 -6.94
CA THR A 470 -28.48 2.85 -6.20
C THR A 470 -28.17 2.82 -4.69
N PRO A 471 -29.17 3.00 -3.81
CA PRO A 471 -28.99 2.83 -2.37
C PRO A 471 -28.85 1.35 -1.99
N PHE A 472 -28.29 1.08 -0.81
CA PHE A 472 -28.17 -0.28 -0.28
C PHE A 472 -29.47 -0.72 0.40
N ILE A 473 -30.13 -1.74 -0.15
CA ILE A 473 -31.44 -2.24 0.30
C ILE A 473 -31.32 -3.71 0.69
N LEU A 474 -31.60 -4.02 1.95
CA LEU A 474 -31.75 -5.40 2.42
C LEU A 474 -33.17 -5.89 2.12
N ASP A 475 -33.27 -7.08 1.53
CA ASP A 475 -34.53 -7.82 1.34
C ASP A 475 -35.04 -8.37 2.69
N THR A 476 -35.46 -7.49 3.60
CA THR A 476 -35.83 -7.86 4.97
C THR A 476 -37.15 -8.60 5.06
N ASN A 477 -38.02 -8.48 4.05
CA ASN A 477 -39.26 -9.24 3.99
C ASN A 477 -39.07 -10.62 3.30
N GLY A 478 -37.94 -10.85 2.64
CA GLY A 478 -37.53 -12.13 2.04
C GLY A 478 -38.28 -12.47 0.75
N ASN A 479 -38.83 -11.48 0.04
CA ASN A 479 -39.65 -11.70 -1.15
C ASN A 479 -38.81 -11.84 -2.45
N GLY A 480 -37.50 -11.58 -2.38
CA GLY A 480 -36.55 -11.70 -3.50
C GLY A 480 -36.62 -10.54 -4.51
N ARG A 481 -37.32 -9.45 -4.20
CA ARG A 481 -37.51 -8.30 -5.05
C ARG A 481 -37.40 -7.02 -4.22
N ARG A 482 -36.65 -6.05 -4.76
CA ARG A 482 -36.62 -4.71 -4.20
C ARG A 482 -38.00 -4.04 -4.20
N ASP A 483 -38.47 -3.67 -3.01
CA ASP A 483 -39.66 -2.85 -2.83
C ASP A 483 -39.39 -1.38 -3.19
N ALA A 484 -40.35 -0.73 -3.87
CA ALA A 484 -40.24 0.67 -4.24
C ALA A 484 -40.38 1.59 -3.02
N ASP A 485 -41.22 1.21 -2.07
CA ASP A 485 -41.41 1.86 -0.79
C ASP A 485 -40.64 1.08 0.29
N TYR A 486 -39.31 1.02 0.27
CA TYR A 486 -38.55 0.47 1.40
C TYR A 486 -38.60 1.37 2.65
N VAL A 487 -38.19 0.83 3.80
CA VAL A 487 -38.09 1.52 5.09
C VAL A 487 -36.72 2.18 5.24
N GLU A 488 -36.67 3.37 5.84
CA GLU A 488 -35.41 4.11 6.05
C GLU A 488 -34.58 3.54 7.24
N PRO A 489 -33.25 3.75 7.29
CA PRO A 489 -32.37 3.14 8.28
C PRO A 489 -32.76 3.41 9.74
N ASP A 490 -33.25 4.62 10.03
CA ASP A 490 -33.66 5.10 11.36
C ASP A 490 -35.07 4.64 11.77
N GLN A 491 -35.80 4.00 10.88
CA GLN A 491 -37.14 3.49 11.12
C GLN A 491 -37.12 2.00 11.54
N ALA A 492 -38.16 1.57 12.26
CA ALA A 492 -38.32 0.17 12.66
C ALA A 492 -38.57 -0.72 11.44
N VAL A 493 -38.03 -1.95 11.45
CA VAL A 493 -38.28 -2.94 10.37
C VAL A 493 -39.78 -3.18 10.21
N ASP A 494 -40.25 -3.17 8.97
CA ASP A 494 -41.62 -3.55 8.60
C ASP A 494 -41.59 -4.94 7.95
N PRO A 495 -42.27 -5.96 8.50
CA PRO A 495 -42.28 -7.31 7.92
C PRO A 495 -42.80 -7.41 6.48
N ALA A 496 -43.48 -6.38 5.98
CA ALA A 496 -44.00 -6.34 4.61
C ALA A 496 -43.10 -5.60 3.63
N ARG A 497 -42.02 -4.94 4.09
CA ARG A 497 -41.20 -4.03 3.28
C ARG A 497 -39.70 -4.30 3.46
N ASP A 498 -38.93 -4.02 2.43
CA ASP A 498 -37.48 -3.99 2.51
C ASP A 498 -36.96 -2.87 3.41
N LYS A 499 -35.70 -2.97 3.84
CA LYS A 499 -35.05 -1.94 4.66
C LYS A 499 -33.76 -1.44 4.01
N ARG A 500 -33.66 -0.12 3.86
CA ARG A 500 -32.41 0.55 3.49
C ARG A 500 -31.42 0.50 4.64
N ILE A 501 -30.15 0.25 4.31
CA ILE A 501 -29.02 0.37 5.25
C ILE A 501 -28.06 1.48 4.82
N ASN A 502 -27.27 1.96 5.77
CA ASN A 502 -26.14 2.85 5.50
C ASN A 502 -24.86 2.01 5.54
N SER A 503 -24.51 1.38 4.42
CA SER A 503 -23.29 0.58 4.33
C SER A 503 -22.43 1.03 3.16
N GLY A 504 -21.77 2.17 3.34
CA GLY A 504 -20.88 2.72 2.32
C GLY A 504 -19.71 1.79 2.05
N TYR A 505 -19.50 1.46 0.78
CA TYR A 505 -18.37 0.67 0.33
C TYR A 505 -17.09 1.49 0.52
N TYR A 506 -16.10 0.89 1.18
CA TYR A 506 -14.74 1.39 1.16
C TYR A 506 -13.95 0.83 -0.04
N ALA A 507 -13.87 -0.49 -0.15
CA ALA A 507 -13.40 -1.17 -1.36
C ALA A 507 -14.61 -1.56 -2.24
N VAL A 508 -14.34 -1.79 -3.52
CA VAL A 508 -15.32 -2.32 -4.49
C VAL A 508 -14.62 -3.37 -5.34
N SER A 509 -15.23 -4.52 -5.57
CA SER A 509 -14.72 -5.55 -6.47
C SER A 509 -15.88 -6.31 -7.12
N PRO A 510 -16.13 -6.10 -8.42
CA PRO A 510 -17.05 -6.93 -9.20
C PRO A 510 -16.56 -8.39 -9.22
N ALA A 511 -17.45 -9.33 -8.95
CA ALA A 511 -17.18 -10.76 -8.98
C ALA A 511 -17.60 -11.39 -10.33
N PRO A 512 -17.05 -12.56 -10.70
CA PRO A 512 -17.40 -13.24 -11.95
C PRO A 512 -18.88 -13.64 -12.08
N ASP A 513 -19.62 -13.73 -10.97
CA ASP A 513 -21.06 -14.02 -10.97
C ASP A 513 -21.94 -12.79 -11.25
N GLY A 514 -21.32 -11.61 -11.44
CA GLY A 514 -22.00 -10.33 -11.68
C GLY A 514 -22.36 -9.56 -10.40
N SER A 515 -22.09 -10.12 -9.21
CA SER A 515 -22.27 -9.42 -7.94
C SER A 515 -21.16 -8.41 -7.68
N ILE A 516 -21.47 -7.36 -6.92
CA ILE A 516 -20.52 -6.31 -6.58
C ILE A 516 -20.22 -6.32 -5.09
N TRP A 517 -19.00 -6.72 -4.73
CA TRP A 517 -18.55 -6.82 -3.36
C TRP A 517 -17.90 -5.54 -2.87
N GLY A 518 -17.99 -5.28 -1.58
CA GLY A 518 -17.27 -4.21 -0.90
C GLY A 518 -17.12 -4.44 0.58
N SER A 519 -16.28 -3.64 1.22
CA SER A 519 -16.05 -3.67 2.66
C SER A 519 -16.68 -2.48 3.38
N ASN A 520 -17.12 -2.72 4.61
CA ASN A 520 -17.57 -1.71 5.55
C ASN A 520 -16.57 -1.62 6.72
N LEU A 521 -15.97 -0.44 6.91
CA LEU A 521 -14.90 -0.21 7.88
C LEU A 521 -15.32 -0.16 9.35
N SER A 522 -16.62 -0.18 9.64
CA SER A 522 -17.15 0.04 10.98
C SER A 522 -16.72 -1.05 11.97
N TYR A 523 -17.13 -0.92 13.22
CA TYR A 523 -17.02 -1.99 14.21
C TYR A 523 -18.38 -2.69 14.34
N PRO A 524 -18.46 -4.03 14.23
CA PRO A 524 -17.38 -4.97 13.93
C PRO A 524 -16.95 -4.96 12.47
N GLY A 525 -17.71 -4.26 11.60
CA GLY A 525 -17.45 -4.19 10.16
C GLY A 525 -17.98 -5.41 9.42
N ALA A 526 -17.92 -5.37 8.10
CA ALA A 526 -18.59 -6.35 7.25
C ALA A 526 -18.00 -6.43 5.84
N VAL A 527 -18.30 -7.53 5.15
CA VAL A 527 -18.37 -7.58 3.69
C VAL A 527 -19.82 -7.40 3.24
N VAL A 528 -19.98 -6.71 2.12
CA VAL A 528 -21.28 -6.31 1.56
C VAL A 528 -21.32 -6.77 0.12
N ARG A 529 -22.40 -7.44 -0.27
CA ARG A 529 -22.59 -7.95 -1.63
C ARG A 529 -23.83 -7.31 -2.22
N LEU A 530 -23.70 -6.69 -3.39
CA LEU A 530 -24.80 -6.10 -4.13
C LEU A 530 -25.12 -6.98 -5.35
N GLU A 531 -26.37 -7.37 -5.49
CA GLU A 531 -26.91 -7.94 -6.72
C GLU A 531 -27.54 -6.83 -7.55
N PRO A 532 -26.97 -6.43 -8.70
CA PRO A 532 -27.49 -5.31 -9.48
C PRO A 532 -28.90 -5.59 -10.05
N GLY A 533 -29.14 -6.80 -10.55
CA GLY A 533 -30.33 -7.12 -11.34
C GLY A 533 -30.34 -6.44 -12.72
N ASP A 534 -31.47 -6.50 -13.42
CA ASP A 534 -31.58 -6.03 -14.81
C ASP A 534 -31.56 -4.49 -14.94
N ASP A 535 -32.06 -3.76 -13.93
CA ASP A 535 -31.98 -2.30 -13.83
C ASP A 535 -31.52 -1.91 -12.43
N PRO A 536 -30.20 -1.75 -12.21
CA PRO A 536 -29.64 -1.57 -10.88
C PRO A 536 -30.19 -0.36 -10.13
N SER A 537 -30.75 0.63 -10.83
CA SER A 537 -31.37 1.79 -10.20
C SER A 537 -32.61 1.42 -9.36
N VAL A 538 -33.37 0.40 -9.76
CA VAL A 538 -34.64 0.01 -9.12
C VAL A 538 -34.71 -1.45 -8.69
N THR A 539 -33.83 -2.34 -9.18
CA THR A 539 -33.86 -3.78 -8.84
C THR A 539 -32.81 -4.22 -7.84
N ALA A 540 -31.77 -3.42 -7.60
CA ALA A 540 -30.61 -3.88 -6.85
C ALA A 540 -30.93 -4.23 -5.40
N LEU A 541 -30.44 -5.39 -4.94
CA LEU A 541 -30.55 -5.86 -3.55
C LEU A 541 -29.17 -6.03 -2.94
N THR A 542 -29.10 -5.89 -1.61
CA THR A 542 -27.87 -5.97 -0.83
C THR A 542 -27.96 -7.12 0.16
N GLU A 543 -26.85 -7.83 0.31
CA GLU A 543 -26.58 -8.75 1.40
C GLU A 543 -25.46 -8.15 2.27
N TYR A 544 -25.54 -8.36 3.58
CA TYR A 544 -24.63 -7.76 4.55
C TYR A 544 -24.16 -8.81 5.56
N TYR A 545 -22.85 -9.06 5.60
CA TYR A 545 -22.23 -10.11 6.40
C TYR A 545 -21.22 -9.50 7.35
N GLU A 546 -21.62 -9.39 8.61
CA GLU A 546 -20.76 -8.83 9.65
C GLU A 546 -19.73 -9.84 10.13
N LEU A 547 -18.60 -9.32 10.61
CA LEU A 547 -17.67 -10.13 11.38
C LEU A 547 -18.34 -10.65 12.67
N PRO A 548 -18.10 -11.92 13.04
CA PRO A 548 -18.87 -12.56 14.11
C PRO A 548 -18.61 -11.94 15.49
N LEU A 549 -19.69 -11.61 16.19
CA LEU A 549 -19.67 -11.13 17.57
C LEU A 549 -20.26 -12.17 18.53
N ASP A 550 -19.81 -12.14 19.78
CA ASP A 550 -20.40 -12.89 20.87
C ASP A 550 -21.62 -12.16 21.49
N ALA A 551 -22.22 -12.76 22.52
CA ALA A 551 -23.39 -12.18 23.18
C ALA A 551 -23.12 -10.85 23.92
N ASN A 552 -21.85 -10.51 24.17
CA ASN A 552 -21.43 -9.26 24.79
C ASN A 552 -21.02 -8.21 23.74
N SER A 553 -21.17 -8.51 22.44
CA SER A 553 -20.69 -7.68 21.33
C SER A 553 -19.16 -7.57 21.27
N ASP A 554 -18.45 -8.55 21.83
CA ASP A 554 -17.01 -8.71 21.63
C ASP A 554 -16.76 -9.61 20.41
N PRO A 555 -15.65 -9.41 19.68
CA PRO A 555 -15.39 -10.20 18.47
C PRO A 555 -15.05 -11.64 18.84
N ILE A 556 -15.65 -12.60 18.14
CA ILE A 556 -15.28 -14.02 18.30
C ILE A 556 -13.85 -14.23 17.77
N GLU A 557 -13.59 -13.73 16.56
CA GLU A 557 -12.28 -13.69 15.94
C GLU A 557 -12.29 -12.61 14.86
N GLY A 558 -11.22 -11.82 14.77
CA GLY A 558 -11.10 -10.74 13.81
C GLY A 558 -12.10 -9.58 14.01
N PHE A 559 -11.75 -8.39 13.52
CA PHE A 559 -12.67 -7.26 13.49
C PHE A 559 -12.21 -6.18 12.50
N SER A 560 -13.19 -5.46 11.97
CA SER A 560 -13.10 -4.26 11.15
C SER A 560 -12.20 -4.40 9.92
N PRO A 561 -12.79 -4.73 8.75
CA PRO A 561 -12.03 -4.84 7.52
C PRO A 561 -11.62 -3.46 7.03
N ARG A 562 -10.58 -3.41 6.19
CA ARG A 562 -10.22 -2.25 5.39
C ARG A 562 -10.38 -2.54 3.90
N GLY A 563 -9.30 -2.58 3.14
CA GLY A 563 -9.35 -2.99 1.74
C GLY A 563 -9.66 -4.47 1.62
N MET A 564 -10.33 -4.83 0.53
CA MET A 564 -10.83 -6.17 0.27
C MET A 564 -10.81 -6.46 -1.21
N ASP A 565 -10.88 -7.74 -1.54
CA ASP A 565 -10.98 -8.17 -2.92
C ASP A 565 -11.70 -9.51 -3.02
N VAL A 566 -12.14 -9.88 -4.22
CA VAL A 566 -12.86 -11.14 -4.46
C VAL A 566 -12.03 -12.03 -5.37
N ASP A 567 -11.98 -13.31 -5.05
CA ASP A 567 -11.33 -14.30 -5.91
C ASP A 567 -12.26 -14.76 -7.06
N ARG A 568 -11.72 -15.53 -8.00
CA ARG A 568 -12.49 -16.05 -9.14
C ARG A 568 -13.56 -17.09 -8.74
N ASN A 569 -13.56 -17.56 -7.49
CA ASN A 569 -14.57 -18.47 -6.94
C ASN A 569 -15.70 -17.72 -6.21
N GLY A 570 -15.63 -16.39 -6.11
CA GLY A 570 -16.61 -15.58 -5.38
C GLY A 570 -16.38 -15.54 -3.87
N VAL A 571 -15.16 -15.84 -3.41
CA VAL A 571 -14.76 -15.70 -1.99
C VAL A 571 -14.19 -14.30 -1.79
N ALA A 572 -14.73 -13.57 -0.82
CA ALA A 572 -14.21 -12.26 -0.44
C ALA A 572 -13.04 -12.42 0.55
N TRP A 573 -11.97 -11.66 0.34
CA TRP A 573 -10.77 -11.64 1.18
C TRP A 573 -10.54 -10.23 1.73
N VAL A 574 -10.27 -10.12 3.03
CA VAL A 574 -10.22 -8.84 3.75
C VAL A 574 -9.01 -8.73 4.69
N ALA A 575 -8.44 -7.54 4.75
CA ALA A 575 -7.44 -7.17 5.75
C ALA A 575 -8.15 -6.59 6.96
N LEU A 576 -7.92 -7.15 8.15
CA LEU A 576 -8.63 -6.80 9.39
C LEU A 576 -7.76 -5.97 10.33
N ALA A 577 -8.37 -5.02 11.02
CA ALA A 577 -7.72 -4.18 12.02
C ALA A 577 -7.17 -4.97 13.23
N SER A 578 -7.61 -6.21 13.40
CA SER A 578 -7.12 -7.19 14.38
C SER A 578 -5.75 -7.82 14.05
N GLY A 579 -5.14 -7.50 12.91
CA GLY A 579 -3.90 -8.14 12.44
C GLY A 579 -4.13 -9.56 11.88
N HIS A 580 -5.25 -9.74 11.20
CA HIS A 580 -5.61 -10.95 10.48
C HIS A 580 -5.87 -10.61 9.01
N MET A 581 -5.61 -11.58 8.13
CA MET A 581 -6.38 -11.72 6.90
C MET A 581 -7.57 -12.63 7.16
N ALA A 582 -8.72 -12.36 6.55
CA ALA A 582 -9.86 -13.27 6.60
C ALA A 582 -10.46 -13.52 5.21
N SER A 583 -11.05 -14.69 5.03
CA SER A 583 -11.92 -14.99 3.90
C SER A 583 -13.38 -15.13 4.34
N PHE A 584 -14.29 -14.75 3.44
CA PHE A 584 -15.73 -14.98 3.57
C PHE A 584 -16.25 -15.74 2.35
N ASP A 585 -16.69 -16.97 2.58
CA ASP A 585 -17.29 -17.84 1.57
C ASP A 585 -18.80 -17.97 1.80
N ARG A 586 -19.57 -17.26 0.98
CA ARG A 586 -21.03 -17.24 1.00
C ARG A 586 -21.65 -18.64 0.84
N SER A 587 -20.98 -19.57 0.16
CA SER A 587 -21.50 -20.93 -0.06
C SER A 587 -21.57 -21.78 1.21
N ARG A 588 -20.86 -21.36 2.27
CA ARG A 588 -20.83 -22.04 3.56
C ARG A 588 -21.99 -21.64 4.47
N CYS A 589 -22.71 -20.57 4.15
CA CYS A 589 -23.86 -20.11 4.92
C CYS A 589 -24.97 -21.17 4.97
N GLN A 590 -25.41 -21.50 6.18
CA GLN A 590 -26.44 -22.49 6.49
C GLN A 590 -27.81 -21.84 6.71
N GLY A 591 -27.82 -20.58 7.14
CA GLY A 591 -29.01 -19.77 7.32
C GLY A 591 -29.55 -19.14 6.03
N PRO A 592 -30.75 -18.52 6.08
CA PRO A 592 -31.25 -17.74 4.96
C PRO A 592 -30.37 -16.52 4.68
N LEU A 593 -30.24 -16.15 3.41
CA LEU A 593 -29.39 -15.02 2.95
C LEU A 593 -30.19 -13.72 2.77
N ASN A 594 -31.50 -13.79 2.96
CA ASN A 594 -32.43 -12.68 2.99
C ASN A 594 -33.51 -12.93 4.07
N GLY A 595 -34.39 -11.96 4.27
CA GLY A 595 -35.45 -12.01 5.26
C GLY A 595 -35.05 -11.39 6.61
N PRO A 596 -35.92 -11.52 7.63
CA PRO A 596 -35.85 -10.70 8.85
C PRO A 596 -34.66 -11.03 9.76
N GLU A 597 -34.01 -12.16 9.55
CA GLU A 597 -32.84 -12.61 10.34
C GLU A 597 -31.51 -12.39 9.59
N ALA A 598 -31.55 -12.12 8.28
CA ALA A 598 -30.37 -11.96 7.43
C ALA A 598 -29.84 -10.51 7.45
N THR A 599 -29.51 -10.01 8.64
CA THR A 599 -29.20 -8.57 8.86
C THR A 599 -27.76 -8.29 9.29
N GLY A 600 -26.84 -9.25 9.11
CA GLY A 600 -25.44 -9.12 9.54
C GLY A 600 -24.84 -10.41 10.10
N GLN A 601 -25.21 -10.76 11.34
CA GLN A 601 -24.62 -11.84 12.14
C GLN A 601 -25.07 -13.28 11.77
N HIS A 602 -25.78 -13.47 10.65
CA HIS A 602 -26.50 -14.70 10.32
C HIS A 602 -25.66 -15.79 9.64
N CYS A 603 -24.44 -15.49 9.20
CA CYS A 603 -23.53 -16.45 8.56
C CYS A 603 -22.11 -16.39 9.17
N PRO A 604 -21.93 -16.70 10.47
CA PRO A 604 -20.60 -16.77 11.07
C PRO A 604 -19.73 -17.87 10.45
N GLU A 605 -20.32 -18.95 9.96
CA GLU A 605 -19.63 -20.10 9.36
C GLU A 605 -18.98 -19.84 8.00
N GLY A 606 -19.30 -18.70 7.37
CA GLY A 606 -18.67 -18.23 6.14
C GLY A 606 -17.26 -17.69 6.36
N TRP A 607 -16.92 -17.27 7.58
CA TRP A 607 -15.64 -16.65 7.91
C TRP A 607 -14.53 -17.66 8.21
N THR A 608 -13.32 -17.36 7.76
CA THR A 608 -12.07 -18.07 8.14
C THR A 608 -10.95 -17.04 8.34
N PHE A 609 -10.13 -17.23 9.37
CA PHE A 609 -9.15 -16.23 9.82
C PHE A 609 -7.71 -16.76 9.77
N TYR A 610 -6.78 -15.88 9.41
CA TYR A 610 -5.35 -16.16 9.30
C TYR A 610 -4.57 -15.03 9.99
N THR A 611 -3.95 -15.33 11.14
CA THR A 611 -3.14 -14.35 11.87
C THR A 611 -1.92 -13.97 11.04
N GLU A 612 -1.73 -12.67 10.80
CA GLU A 612 -0.60 -12.17 10.02
C GLU A 612 0.74 -12.40 10.75
N PRO A 613 1.85 -12.65 10.04
CA PRO A 613 3.10 -13.12 10.62
C PRO A 613 3.95 -11.99 11.24
N LEU A 614 3.37 -11.27 12.20
CA LEU A 614 3.97 -10.17 12.96
C LEU A 614 3.69 -10.36 14.46
N PRO A 615 4.55 -9.90 15.40
CA PRO A 615 4.23 -9.93 16.82
C PRO A 615 2.93 -9.21 17.15
N GLN A 616 2.22 -9.70 18.16
CA GLN A 616 1.06 -9.02 18.75
C GLN A 616 1.51 -7.88 19.67
N PHE A 617 0.63 -6.90 19.91
CA PHE A 617 0.84 -5.88 20.94
C PHE A 617 1.16 -6.52 22.30
N LYS A 618 2.12 -5.93 23.01
CA LYS A 618 2.83 -6.56 24.13
C LYS A 618 1.94 -7.13 25.23
N ASN A 619 0.81 -6.47 25.52
CA ASN A 619 -0.12 -6.86 26.57
C ASN A 619 -1.42 -7.50 26.05
N ILE A 620 -1.47 -7.87 24.77
CA ILE A 620 -2.61 -8.55 24.14
C ILE A 620 -2.29 -10.03 23.93
N ASP A 621 -3.15 -10.90 24.45
CA ASP A 621 -3.02 -12.36 24.38
C ASP A 621 -3.99 -13.04 23.41
N THR A 622 -4.94 -12.28 22.84
CA THR A 622 -5.86 -12.77 21.83
C THR A 622 -5.17 -12.95 20.47
N PRO A 623 -5.59 -13.94 19.66
CA PRO A 623 -5.07 -14.11 18.30
C PRO A 623 -5.12 -12.81 17.49
N GLY A 624 -4.13 -12.63 16.60
CA GLY A 624 -3.93 -11.41 15.82
C GLY A 624 -2.49 -10.93 15.89
N SER A 625 -2.24 -9.74 15.35
CA SER A 625 -0.92 -9.11 15.36
C SER A 625 -1.03 -7.58 15.45
N SER A 626 0.10 -6.90 15.67
CA SER A 626 0.18 -5.43 15.62
C SER A 626 0.19 -4.88 14.18
N GLU A 627 -0.25 -5.67 13.20
CA GLU A 627 -0.29 -5.27 11.81
C GLU A 627 -1.42 -4.28 11.52
N GLY A 628 -1.24 -3.47 10.49
CA GLY A 628 -2.22 -2.52 9.96
C GLY A 628 -2.28 -2.62 8.44
N SER A 629 -2.42 -3.84 7.91
CA SER A 629 -2.54 -4.09 6.48
C SER A 629 -3.67 -3.24 5.89
N TYR A 630 -3.39 -2.56 4.78
CA TYR A 630 -4.32 -1.59 4.21
C TYR A 630 -5.36 -2.26 3.30
N TYR A 631 -4.94 -3.27 2.56
CA TYR A 631 -5.69 -3.91 1.50
C TYR A 631 -5.32 -5.39 1.38
N THR A 632 -6.29 -6.23 1.06
CA THR A 632 -6.07 -7.59 0.54
C THR A 632 -6.36 -7.59 -0.94
N TRP A 633 -5.37 -7.92 -1.77
CA TRP A 633 -5.52 -8.08 -3.21
C TRP A 633 -5.39 -9.56 -3.57
N VAL A 634 -6.17 -10.05 -4.52
CA VAL A 634 -6.15 -11.46 -4.95
C VAL A 634 -5.52 -11.59 -6.32
N ASP A 635 -4.46 -12.40 -6.43
CA ASP A 635 -3.84 -12.77 -7.70
C ASP A 635 -4.73 -13.75 -8.48
N GLN A 636 -5.75 -13.23 -9.17
CA GLN A 636 -6.73 -14.05 -9.88
C GLN A 636 -6.13 -14.89 -11.03
N PHE A 637 -4.97 -14.51 -11.55
CA PHE A 637 -4.43 -15.02 -12.81
C PHE A 637 -2.98 -15.55 -12.73
N ASP A 638 -2.49 -15.78 -11.51
CA ASP A 638 -1.11 -16.25 -11.27
C ASP A 638 -0.06 -15.30 -11.88
N THR A 639 -0.30 -14.01 -11.76
CA THR A 639 0.59 -12.95 -12.24
C THR A 639 1.91 -12.93 -11.47
N PHE A 640 1.96 -13.45 -10.25
CA PHE A 640 3.17 -13.53 -9.45
C PHE A 640 3.91 -14.87 -9.54
N GLY A 641 3.22 -15.98 -9.82
CA GLY A 641 3.81 -17.32 -9.88
C GLY A 641 3.61 -18.19 -8.63
N LEU A 642 2.71 -17.80 -7.72
CA LEU A 642 2.31 -18.62 -6.55
C LEU A 642 1.01 -19.40 -6.76
N GLY A 643 0.36 -19.23 -7.90
CA GLY A 643 -0.92 -19.84 -8.23
C GLY A 643 -2.06 -18.82 -8.29
N ALA A 644 -3.08 -19.18 -9.08
CA ALA A 644 -4.29 -18.37 -9.22
C ALA A 644 -5.09 -18.33 -7.92
N ASN A 645 -5.76 -17.21 -7.69
CA ASN A 645 -6.51 -16.86 -6.48
C ASN A 645 -5.66 -16.78 -5.20
N THR A 646 -4.36 -16.49 -5.31
CA THR A 646 -3.51 -16.27 -4.12
C THR A 646 -3.83 -14.91 -3.49
N PRO A 647 -4.33 -14.83 -2.25
CA PRO A 647 -4.57 -13.56 -1.57
C PRO A 647 -3.28 -13.00 -0.96
N ILE A 648 -3.09 -11.69 -1.10
CA ILE A 648 -1.88 -10.96 -0.70
C ILE A 648 -2.27 -9.70 0.06
N ASN A 649 -1.82 -9.57 1.31
CA ASN A 649 -2.00 -8.38 2.12
C ASN A 649 -0.86 -7.36 1.91
N THR A 650 -1.23 -6.09 1.92
CA THR A 650 -0.28 -4.97 2.01
C THR A 650 0.22 -4.80 3.45
N GLY A 651 1.09 -5.70 3.89
CA GLY A 651 1.67 -5.74 5.25
C GLY A 651 2.52 -4.51 5.57
N ASN A 652 1.86 -3.45 6.05
CA ASN A 652 2.44 -2.13 6.17
C ASN A 652 3.36 -1.99 7.36
N GLN A 653 2.96 -2.45 8.55
CA GLN A 653 3.87 -2.50 9.69
C GLN A 653 4.92 -3.59 9.47
N SER A 654 4.52 -4.69 8.83
CA SER A 654 5.43 -5.71 8.34
C SER A 654 6.31 -5.24 7.22
N GLY A 655 6.25 -4.03 6.64
CA GLY A 655 7.14 -3.60 5.55
C GLY A 655 7.36 -4.66 4.45
N ALA A 656 6.30 -5.38 4.08
CA ALA A 656 6.35 -6.52 3.16
C ALA A 656 4.98 -6.72 2.48
N LEU A 657 4.96 -7.36 1.31
CA LEU A 657 3.74 -8.01 0.85
C LEU A 657 3.62 -9.37 1.53
N LEU A 658 2.42 -9.71 2.02
CA LEU A 658 2.15 -10.93 2.79
C LEU A 658 1.25 -11.85 1.97
N ALA A 659 1.84 -12.78 1.23
CA ALA A 659 1.08 -13.75 0.44
C ALA A 659 0.72 -14.96 1.30
N LEU A 660 -0.54 -15.39 1.27
CA LEU A 660 -0.97 -16.65 1.88
C LEU A 660 -1.02 -17.72 0.80
N ASN A 661 -0.03 -18.60 0.79
CA ASN A 661 0.13 -19.66 -0.18
C ASN A 661 -0.09 -21.01 0.52
N ASP A 662 -1.10 -21.77 0.10
CA ASP A 662 -1.47 -23.06 0.71
C ASP A 662 -1.65 -23.00 2.25
N GLY A 663 -2.11 -21.85 2.77
CA GLY A 663 -2.30 -21.62 4.20
C GLY A 663 -1.04 -21.23 4.97
N GLU A 664 0.12 -21.12 4.30
CA GLU A 664 1.37 -20.64 4.87
C GLU A 664 1.70 -19.22 4.39
N TRP A 665 2.37 -18.44 5.25
CA TRP A 665 2.76 -17.08 4.91
C TRP A 665 4.10 -17.03 4.17
N VAL A 666 4.12 -16.30 3.05
CA VAL A 666 5.33 -15.89 2.34
C VAL A 666 5.50 -14.38 2.49
N ARG A 667 6.54 -13.94 3.20
CA ARG A 667 6.82 -12.52 3.46
C ARG A 667 7.78 -11.96 2.40
N LEU A 668 7.26 -11.14 1.49
CA LEU A 668 8.03 -10.47 0.45
C LEU A 668 8.57 -9.14 0.98
N ARG A 669 9.62 -9.25 1.79
CA ARG A 669 10.24 -8.13 2.51
C ARG A 669 10.93 -7.15 1.58
N VAL A 670 10.63 -5.86 1.71
CA VAL A 670 11.47 -4.76 1.19
C VAL A 670 12.45 -4.33 2.30
N PRO A 671 13.76 -4.62 2.17
CA PRO A 671 14.74 -4.32 3.21
C PRO A 671 15.36 -2.92 3.08
N TYR A 672 15.21 -2.30 1.90
CA TYR A 672 15.83 -1.04 1.56
C TYR A 672 15.00 -0.26 0.52
N PRO A 673 14.79 1.05 0.72
CA PRO A 673 14.97 1.69 2.01
C PRO A 673 13.95 1.17 3.04
N LEU A 674 14.32 1.21 4.32
CA LEU A 674 13.37 0.97 5.40
C LEU A 674 12.26 2.02 5.33
N GLY A 675 11.02 1.54 5.42
CA GLY A 675 9.83 2.38 5.34
C GLY A 675 8.70 1.83 4.49
N PHE A 676 8.93 0.74 3.73
CA PHE A 676 7.94 0.21 2.78
C PHE A 676 6.53 0.17 3.35
N TYR A 677 5.62 0.87 2.66
CA TYR A 677 4.23 1.05 3.02
C TYR A 677 3.47 1.18 1.72
N THR A 678 2.44 0.36 1.51
CA THR A 678 1.63 0.40 0.30
C THR A 678 0.14 0.22 0.60
N LYS A 679 -0.69 0.74 -0.31
CA LYS A 679 -2.14 0.68 -0.22
C LYS A 679 -2.78 -0.14 -1.33
N TRP A 680 -2.01 -0.53 -2.35
CA TRP A 680 -2.50 -1.25 -3.52
C TRP A 680 -1.42 -2.16 -4.12
N ILE A 681 -1.87 -3.19 -4.84
CA ILE A 681 -1.04 -4.12 -5.60
C ILE A 681 -1.70 -4.28 -6.96
N ASP A 682 -0.89 -4.34 -8.02
CA ASP A 682 -1.36 -4.74 -9.35
C ASP A 682 -0.46 -5.85 -9.89
N GLY A 683 -1.01 -6.78 -10.67
CA GLY A 683 -0.30 -7.96 -11.15
C GLY A 683 -0.28 -8.01 -12.66
N ARG A 684 0.91 -8.01 -13.27
CA ARG A 684 1.07 -7.91 -14.73
C ARG A 684 1.89 -9.07 -15.29
N ILE A 685 1.49 -9.53 -16.47
CA ILE A 685 2.22 -10.49 -17.29
C ILE A 685 2.77 -9.75 -18.51
N ASP A 686 4.05 -9.42 -18.47
CA ASP A 686 4.77 -8.76 -19.55
C ASP A 686 5.00 -9.68 -20.76
N ASP A 687 5.37 -10.94 -20.52
CA ASP A 687 5.46 -11.97 -21.55
C ASP A 687 5.13 -13.34 -20.94
N PRO A 688 4.02 -14.00 -21.35
CA PRO A 688 3.65 -15.31 -20.81
C PRO A 688 4.67 -16.42 -21.12
N ASN A 689 5.59 -16.20 -22.07
CA ASN A 689 6.63 -17.16 -22.46
C ASN A 689 7.99 -16.91 -21.79
N ALA A 690 8.17 -15.80 -21.06
CA ALA A 690 9.42 -15.45 -20.39
C ALA A 690 9.55 -16.08 -18.98
N GLY A 691 8.67 -17.03 -18.63
CA GLY A 691 8.69 -17.69 -17.33
C GLY A 691 8.43 -16.70 -16.19
N TRP A 692 9.25 -16.75 -15.15
CA TRP A 692 9.14 -15.87 -13.99
C TRP A 692 9.50 -14.42 -14.32
N LYS A 693 10.37 -14.18 -15.32
CA LYS A 693 10.80 -12.83 -15.72
C LYS A 693 9.70 -12.01 -16.39
N GLY A 694 8.76 -12.68 -17.06
CA GLY A 694 7.62 -12.04 -17.71
C GLY A 694 6.43 -11.82 -16.78
N ARG A 695 6.60 -12.03 -15.48
CA ARG A 695 5.56 -12.00 -14.45
C ARG A 695 6.01 -11.13 -13.29
N GLY A 696 5.08 -10.44 -12.64
CA GLY A 696 5.39 -9.72 -11.43
C GLY A 696 4.25 -8.90 -10.86
N LEU A 697 4.43 -8.52 -9.61
CA LEU A 697 3.56 -7.60 -8.89
C LEU A 697 4.18 -6.21 -8.87
N TRP A 698 3.34 -5.21 -9.10
CA TRP A 698 3.68 -3.80 -9.07
C TRP A 698 2.99 -3.13 -7.90
N THR A 699 3.72 -2.27 -7.21
CA THR A 699 3.19 -1.48 -6.10
C THR A 699 3.98 -0.17 -5.95
N THR A 700 3.53 0.73 -5.09
CA THR A 700 4.18 2.01 -4.85
C THR A 700 4.29 2.32 -3.37
N PHE A 701 5.18 3.24 -3.02
CA PHE A 701 5.23 3.77 -1.67
C PHE A 701 4.03 4.72 -1.45
N SER A 702 3.08 4.29 -0.62
CA SER A 702 1.77 4.94 -0.47
C SER A 702 1.56 5.67 0.86
N SER A 703 2.62 5.85 1.66
CA SER A 703 2.52 6.64 2.89
C SER A 703 2.47 8.12 2.56
N ARG A 704 1.70 8.88 3.32
CA ARG A 704 1.56 10.34 3.14
C ARG A 704 2.83 11.13 3.51
N ALA A 705 3.84 10.45 4.04
CA ALA A 705 5.10 11.04 4.46
C ALA A 705 6.30 10.22 3.93
N PRO A 706 6.67 10.32 2.64
CA PRO A 706 7.87 9.69 2.09
C PRO A 706 9.14 10.05 2.86
N PHE A 707 9.20 11.25 3.40
CA PHE A 707 10.30 11.74 4.24
C PHE A 707 10.44 11.02 5.60
N HIS A 708 9.53 10.11 5.96
CA HIS A 708 9.70 9.21 7.12
C HIS A 708 10.44 7.90 6.78
N MET A 709 10.75 7.64 5.51
CA MET A 709 11.69 6.57 5.14
C MET A 709 13.09 6.86 5.70
N GLU A 710 13.94 5.84 5.79
CA GLU A 710 15.30 6.01 6.34
C GLU A 710 16.18 7.00 5.55
N THR A 711 15.85 7.27 4.29
CA THR A 711 16.51 8.27 3.44
C THR A 711 16.11 9.72 3.76
N GLY A 712 15.06 9.93 4.56
CA GLY A 712 14.72 11.23 5.16
C GLY A 712 14.14 12.26 4.21
N ALA A 713 14.30 13.55 4.56
CA ALA A 713 13.78 14.67 3.77
C ALA A 713 14.35 14.68 2.33
N GLY A 714 13.50 14.97 1.35
CA GLY A 714 13.88 14.92 -0.08
C GLY A 714 13.63 13.56 -0.75
N THR A 715 13.26 12.53 0.01
CA THR A 715 12.88 11.24 -0.55
C THR A 715 11.60 11.35 -1.37
N SER A 716 11.68 10.99 -2.65
CA SER A 716 10.53 10.83 -3.54
C SER A 716 9.80 9.51 -3.25
N SER A 717 8.57 9.39 -3.76
CA SER A 717 7.90 8.10 -3.74
C SER A 717 8.59 7.12 -4.69
N LYS A 718 8.26 5.83 -4.56
CA LYS A 718 8.91 4.74 -5.30
C LYS A 718 7.90 3.83 -5.96
N VAL A 719 8.28 3.23 -7.08
CA VAL A 719 7.62 2.05 -7.65
C VAL A 719 8.45 0.83 -7.30
N TYR A 720 7.77 -0.28 -6.98
CA TYR A 720 8.39 -1.57 -6.70
C TYR A 720 7.83 -2.62 -7.67
N HIS A 721 8.73 -3.39 -8.27
CA HIS A 721 8.41 -4.58 -9.06
C HIS A 721 8.92 -5.82 -8.33
N PHE A 722 8.02 -6.69 -7.93
CA PHE A 722 8.31 -7.96 -7.28
C PHE A 722 8.18 -9.09 -8.28
N GLN A 723 9.21 -9.94 -8.35
CA GLN A 723 9.19 -11.15 -9.16
C GLN A 723 9.56 -12.36 -8.30
N MET A 724 8.94 -13.51 -8.59
CA MET A 724 9.16 -14.76 -7.87
C MET A 724 9.89 -15.76 -8.79
N ARG A 725 11.21 -15.91 -8.59
CA ARG A 725 12.00 -16.89 -9.37
C ARG A 725 11.93 -18.30 -8.76
N PRO A 726 12.30 -19.36 -9.51
CA PRO A 726 12.25 -20.73 -8.99
C PRO A 726 13.20 -21.01 -7.80
N ASP A 727 14.36 -20.36 -7.77
CA ASP A 727 15.35 -20.46 -6.70
C ASP A 727 16.24 -19.19 -6.64
N PRO A 728 17.03 -18.97 -5.56
CA PRO A 728 17.80 -17.73 -5.39
C PRO A 728 18.96 -17.50 -6.38
N LEU A 729 19.24 -18.45 -7.27
CA LEU A 729 20.30 -18.37 -8.27
C LEU A 729 19.74 -18.52 -9.70
N ALA A 730 18.42 -18.59 -9.85
CA ALA A 730 17.78 -18.63 -11.15
C ALA A 730 17.99 -17.30 -11.89
N ASN A 731 18.37 -17.45 -13.15
CA ASN A 731 18.38 -16.44 -14.19
C ASN A 731 17.23 -16.76 -15.14
#